data_AF-A0A9D3NS39-F1
#
_entry.id   AF-A0A9D3NS39-F1
#
_cell.length_a   1.000
_cell.length_b   1.000
_cell.length_c   1.000
_cell.angle_alpha   90.00
_cell.angle_beta   90.00
_cell.angle_gamma   90.00
#
_symmetry.space_group_name_H-M   'P 1'
#
loop_
_entity.id
_entity.type
_entity.pdbx_description
1 polymer ?
#
loop_
_entity_poly.entity_id
_entity_poly.type
_entity_poly.pdbx_seq_one_letter_code
_entity_poly.pdbx_strand_id
1 'polypeptide(L)'
;MLMHFSTTLQLGQRLRGSCKCSDMAVYNNPEEALSFPESNSNSGRVNTKGNTRDRGQWSSKAEFLLAVAGQIIGLGNVWRFPYLCYKNGGGAFLIPYLVFLFACGIPLFLLEISLGQYTSQGGISCWRKICPLFQGLGYGTIVVLLYSSIYYIIIMAWAFFYLFSSFSSELPWASCNNSWNTETCVEFGKKNNFSNLSIPENATSPVKEFWERRVLNLTSSVYELGSVRWELALCLLLSWIICYFSVWKGIKSTGKVVYFTATFPYVMLLVLLVHGLMLPGAVDGIRFYLYPDPTRLKDPQVWMDAGTQIFYSYALCMGCLTALGSYNKYNNNCYKDCIYLCLLNSGTSFVAGFAIFSVLGFMAYEQETDISTVAESGPGLAFIAYPRAVAMMPLPQLWATCFFLMIVLLGLDTEFVGLETLMTAITDLYPSYLLLGYRRELTLLFICVGSFLIGLVMVTEGGLYIFQLFDYYCCSGMTLLLFAILQSVCIGWVYGVDSLYDNIEDMIGYRPFFLIKYSWKYITPLICTGTFVFSLVKFTPLKFNNIMEYPWWCYAIGWYFTLSSTLLVPLWMIYGLLTSSGSFRQRLHVLCTPERKLPLNSSRRENYSSCIAFTANASLTEVNPADITQLQAIIAHQGELATATETAAEATGPTNGCASSSSTWRRVLNLTSNVYELGSVRWELALCLLLSWIICYFCVWKGVKSTGKVVYFTATFPYVMLVVLLVRGLTLPGAIDGIKFYLYPDLAQLKDPQVWMDAGTQIFMSYSLCTGTLTALGSYTKYNNNCYKDCVYLCLLNSGTSFVAGFAIFSVLGFMAYEQGTDISTVAESGPGLAFIAYPKAVAMMPVPQLWTICFFLMIILIGMDTIFVFLEAMMTAVTDMYPSFFLFGHRREGFLLIICVGCFLCGLVMVTEGGLYIFQLFDYYSYSGMTLLLFAILQSVSIGWVYGANRLYDNIEDMIGYQPLFLIKYCWKYITPLVCTGTFVFSLVKFTPLKFNNIMEYPWWGYAIGWYFTLSSTLLVPLWMIYALLTSSGSFRQGSCSSAGSDSSSITVKDSEAGSSSRVSDDEPGPADDDQHLSPSLPEPSEKDGNQTEQG
;
A
#
# COMPACT_ATOMS: atom_id res chain seq x y z
N MET A 1 23.55 -7.86 23.56
CA MET A 1 22.81 -8.78 24.47
C MET A 1 23.39 -10.18 24.30
N LEU A 2 24.45 -10.55 25.04
CA LEU A 2 25.24 -11.77 24.75
C LEU A 2 25.71 -12.54 26.00
N MET A 3 25.11 -12.30 27.17
CA MET A 3 25.37 -13.04 28.41
C MET A 3 24.05 -13.33 29.14
N HIS A 4 23.34 -14.41 28.78
CA HIS A 4 22.30 -15.04 29.62
C HIS A 4 21.92 -16.44 29.11
N PHE A 5 22.91 -17.31 28.90
CA PHE A 5 22.70 -18.66 28.32
C PHE A 5 23.36 -19.81 29.11
N SER A 6 23.49 -19.65 30.43
CA SER A 6 24.31 -20.53 31.28
C SER A 6 23.59 -21.13 32.52
N THR A 7 22.26 -21.08 32.58
CA THR A 7 21.51 -21.36 33.82
C THR A 7 20.31 -22.31 33.67
N THR A 8 20.40 -23.29 32.76
CA THR A 8 19.34 -24.30 32.54
C THR A 8 19.89 -25.71 32.32
N LEU A 9 21.02 -26.05 32.95
CA LEU A 9 21.77 -27.28 32.67
C LEU A 9 22.15 -28.03 33.98
N GLN A 10 21.20 -28.22 34.90
CA GLN A 10 21.50 -28.90 36.19
C GLN A 10 20.34 -29.68 36.85
N LEU A 11 19.27 -30.04 36.13
CA LEU A 11 18.13 -30.78 36.71
C LEU A 11 17.73 -32.06 35.93
N GLY A 12 18.69 -32.68 35.23
CA GLY A 12 18.45 -33.83 34.34
C GLY A 12 19.14 -35.15 34.71
N GLN A 13 19.68 -35.28 35.93
CA GLN A 13 20.40 -36.49 36.37
C GLN A 13 19.79 -37.15 37.62
N ARG A 14 18.81 -38.04 37.41
CA ARG A 14 18.46 -39.13 38.34
C ARG A 14 17.62 -40.19 37.60
N LEU A 15 17.64 -41.42 38.12
CA LEU A 15 16.89 -42.61 37.64
C LEU A 15 17.32 -43.19 36.27
N ARG A 16 18.44 -43.93 36.26
CA ARG A 16 18.56 -45.18 35.48
C ARG A 16 18.19 -46.35 36.41
N GLY A 17 17.51 -47.38 35.92
CA GLY A 17 17.39 -48.66 36.64
C GLY A 17 16.39 -49.67 36.06
N SER A 18 16.91 -50.82 35.59
CA SER A 18 16.19 -52.07 35.26
C SER A 18 15.18 -52.02 34.09
N CYS A 19 14.94 -53.09 33.30
CA CYS A 19 15.42 -54.49 33.35
C CYS A 19 15.80 -55.03 31.94
N LYS A 20 16.02 -56.36 31.76
CA LYS A 20 16.60 -57.00 30.56
C LYS A 20 15.69 -58.03 29.84
N CYS A 21 16.03 -58.34 28.58
CA CYS A 21 15.76 -59.59 27.82
C CYS A 21 14.29 -59.87 27.37
N SER A 22 14.01 -60.57 26.26
CA SER A 22 14.89 -61.21 25.25
C SER A 22 14.20 -61.44 23.87
N ASP A 23 15.02 -61.50 22.82
CA ASP A 23 14.92 -62.32 21.58
C ASP A 23 13.61 -62.41 20.73
N MET A 24 13.60 -61.71 19.58
CA MET A 24 13.59 -62.34 18.23
C MET A 24 13.90 -61.28 17.15
N ALA A 25 14.48 -61.67 16.01
CA ALA A 25 14.98 -60.71 15.00
C ALA A 25 14.81 -61.16 13.53
N VAL A 26 14.13 -60.35 12.73
CA VAL A 26 14.21 -60.33 11.25
C VAL A 26 14.08 -58.89 10.75
N TYR A 27 15.13 -58.36 10.12
CA TYR A 27 15.24 -57.13 9.28
C TYR A 27 14.47 -55.84 9.68
N ASN A 28 15.25 -54.83 10.09
CA ASN A 28 14.80 -53.45 10.33
C ASN A 28 14.80 -52.57 9.06
N ASN A 29 13.97 -51.52 9.07
CA ASN A 29 13.97 -50.42 8.11
C ASN A 29 13.94 -49.06 8.87
N PRO A 30 14.96 -48.17 8.79
CA PRO A 30 15.12 -47.07 9.76
C PRO A 30 14.59 -45.69 9.28
N GLU A 31 13.31 -45.38 9.55
CA GLU A 31 12.78 -44.00 9.59
C GLU A 31 12.35 -43.60 11.02
N GLU A 32 13.27 -43.51 11.99
CA GLU A 32 12.94 -42.92 13.31
C GLU A 32 14.16 -42.29 14.01
N ALA A 33 14.47 -41.03 13.69
CA ALA A 33 15.63 -40.32 14.26
C ALA A 33 15.59 -38.77 14.18
N LEU A 34 14.44 -38.11 14.47
CA LEU A 34 14.40 -36.68 14.82
C LEU A 34 13.05 -36.18 15.42
N SER A 35 12.48 -36.94 16.36
CA SER A 35 11.29 -36.53 17.15
C SER A 35 11.70 -36.06 18.55
N PHE A 36 11.60 -34.75 18.81
CA PHE A 36 11.57 -34.22 20.18
C PHE A 36 10.12 -34.29 20.72
N PRO A 37 9.92 -34.47 22.03
CA PRO A 37 8.72 -35.13 22.53
C PRO A 37 7.45 -34.25 22.51
N GLU A 38 6.41 -34.74 21.83
CA GLU A 38 5.04 -34.33 22.11
C GLU A 38 4.54 -35.00 23.40
N SER A 39 3.93 -34.22 24.29
CA SER A 39 3.37 -34.72 25.55
C SER A 39 2.05 -35.46 25.31
N ASN A 40 2.12 -36.79 25.25
CA ASN A 40 0.95 -37.63 25.00
C ASN A 40 0.07 -37.72 26.26
N SER A 41 -1.10 -37.06 26.27
CA SER A 41 -2.03 -37.09 27.41
C SER A 41 -3.50 -37.20 26.98
N ASN A 42 -3.91 -38.41 26.59
CA ASN A 42 -5.32 -38.77 26.47
C ASN A 42 -5.93 -38.95 27.88
N SER A 43 -6.42 -37.87 28.48
CA SER A 43 -7.16 -37.91 29.75
C SER A 43 -8.10 -36.71 29.90
N GLY A 44 -9.36 -36.96 30.26
CA GLY A 44 -10.31 -35.97 30.77
C GLY A 44 -10.71 -34.80 29.85
N ARG A 45 -11.98 -34.77 29.41
CA ARG A 45 -12.59 -33.53 28.92
C ARG A 45 -12.66 -32.49 30.06
N VAL A 46 -11.77 -31.51 30.05
CA VAL A 46 -11.89 -30.27 30.84
C VAL A 46 -11.90 -29.09 29.88
N ASN A 47 -12.96 -28.28 29.93
CA ASN A 47 -13.13 -27.11 29.06
C ASN A 47 -12.32 -25.91 29.60
N THR A 48 -11.14 -25.66 29.04
CA THR A 48 -10.38 -24.41 29.25
C THR A 48 -10.11 -23.72 27.92
N LYS A 49 -11.14 -23.06 27.37
CA LYS A 49 -11.03 -22.22 26.17
C LYS A 49 -10.16 -20.97 26.45
N GLY A 50 -8.87 -21.08 26.20
CA GLY A 50 -7.98 -19.91 26.06
C GLY A 50 -8.18 -19.26 24.70
N ASN A 51 -8.27 -17.92 24.63
CA ASN A 51 -8.40 -17.17 23.38
C ASN A 51 -7.09 -17.19 22.57
N THR A 52 -6.85 -18.27 21.82
CA THR A 52 -5.94 -18.26 20.67
C THR A 52 -6.56 -17.45 19.55
N ARG A 53 -5.93 -16.34 19.17
CA ARG A 53 -6.32 -15.59 17.97
C ARG A 53 -5.76 -16.30 16.74
N ASP A 54 -6.52 -16.36 15.65
CA ASP A 54 -5.92 -16.75 14.37
C ASP A 54 -4.80 -15.77 14.00
N ARG A 55 -3.77 -16.28 13.28
CA ARG A 55 -2.77 -15.48 12.54
C ARG A 55 -3.44 -14.39 11.67
N GLY A 56 -4.71 -14.64 11.36
CA GLY A 56 -5.58 -13.90 10.49
C GLY A 56 -5.23 -14.22 9.06
N GLN A 57 -6.24 -14.64 8.32
CA GLN A 57 -6.38 -14.05 7.03
C GLN A 57 -6.93 -12.64 7.21
N TRP A 58 -6.87 -11.97 6.11
CA TRP A 58 -7.48 -10.71 5.86
C TRP A 58 -8.74 -11.11 4.92
N SER A 59 -9.80 -10.31 4.56
CA SER A 59 -11.01 -10.59 3.72
C SER A 59 -11.68 -9.50 2.76
N SER A 60 -11.00 -8.66 1.95
CA SER A 60 -11.52 -7.65 0.93
C SER A 60 -10.47 -7.31 -0.20
N LYS A 61 -10.74 -6.79 -1.44
CA LYS A 61 -9.84 -6.80 -2.68
C LYS A 61 -9.32 -5.47 -3.36
N ALA A 62 -9.10 -4.35 -2.66
CA ALA A 62 -8.20 -3.17 -2.87
C ALA A 62 -7.03 -2.58 -1.87
N GLU A 63 -6.04 -2.90 -0.95
CA GLU A 63 -5.04 -3.75 -0.19
C GLU A 63 -3.71 -4.31 -0.79
N PHE A 64 -3.70 -5.25 -1.72
CA PHE A 64 -2.64 -6.24 -1.97
C PHE A 64 -1.71 -5.67 -2.95
N LEU A 65 -2.32 -5.30 -4.09
CA LEU A 65 -1.82 -4.20 -4.86
C LEU A 65 -1.39 -3.16 -3.89
N LEU A 66 -2.36 -2.66 -3.15
CA LEU A 66 -2.30 -1.30 -2.77
C LEU A 66 -1.06 -1.19 -1.88
N ALA A 67 -0.87 -2.06 -0.89
CA ALA A 67 0.33 -2.29 -0.09
C ALA A 67 1.54 -3.01 -0.69
N VAL A 68 1.45 -3.69 -1.83
CA VAL A 68 2.63 -4.20 -2.53
C VAL A 68 3.11 -3.17 -3.56
N ALA A 69 2.25 -2.73 -4.49
CA ALA A 69 2.24 -1.48 -5.30
C ALA A 69 2.15 -0.21 -4.45
N GLY A 70 2.28 -0.43 -3.18
CA GLY A 70 2.43 0.59 -2.23
C GLY A 70 3.39 0.17 -1.15
N GLN A 71 4.17 -0.96 -1.21
CA GLN A 71 5.48 -1.43 -0.58
C GLN A 71 6.71 -1.05 -1.40
N ILE A 72 6.55 -0.96 -2.71
CA ILE A 72 7.66 -1.23 -3.62
C ILE A 72 8.17 0.01 -4.34
N ILE A 73 7.93 1.19 -3.79
CA ILE A 73 8.13 2.46 -4.51
C ILE A 73 8.88 3.42 -3.60
N GLY A 74 9.88 2.81 -2.95
CA GLY A 74 10.88 3.33 -2.04
C GLY A 74 11.27 4.80 -2.21
N LEU A 75 11.99 5.29 -1.20
CA LEU A 75 12.65 6.59 -1.24
C LEU A 75 13.52 6.70 -2.50
N GLY A 76 14.07 5.54 -2.84
CA GLY A 76 14.66 5.17 -4.11
C GLY A 76 13.99 5.78 -5.35
N ASN A 77 12.69 6.00 -5.36
CA ASN A 77 11.91 6.42 -6.52
C ASN A 77 11.62 7.93 -6.52
N VAL A 78 11.78 8.59 -5.37
CA VAL A 78 11.58 10.03 -5.19
C VAL A 78 12.88 10.74 -5.57
N TRP A 79 13.95 10.60 -4.78
CA TRP A 79 15.23 11.26 -5.08
C TRP A 79 15.99 10.47 -6.13
N ARG A 80 16.14 9.17 -5.86
CA ARG A 80 17.25 8.39 -6.40
C ARG A 80 16.96 7.93 -7.81
N PHE A 81 15.72 7.63 -8.20
CA PHE A 81 15.43 7.27 -9.58
C PHE A 81 15.58 8.50 -10.50
N PRO A 82 14.99 9.67 -10.20
CA PRO A 82 15.27 10.90 -10.97
C PRO A 82 16.75 11.29 -11.00
N TYR A 83 17.43 11.24 -9.83
CA TYR A 83 18.86 11.52 -9.72
C TYR A 83 19.71 10.55 -10.56
N LEU A 84 19.48 9.23 -10.44
CA LEU A 84 20.20 8.22 -11.22
C LEU A 84 19.89 8.31 -12.71
N CYS A 85 18.67 8.71 -13.09
CA CYS A 85 18.29 8.88 -14.48
C CYS A 85 19.13 9.95 -15.18
N TYR A 86 19.17 11.20 -14.67
CA TYR A 86 19.98 12.24 -15.31
C TYR A 86 21.49 11.90 -15.25
N LYS A 87 22.00 11.50 -14.07
CA LYS A 87 23.41 11.12 -13.83
C LYS A 87 23.94 10.08 -14.84
N ASN A 88 23.06 9.18 -15.28
CA ASN A 88 23.41 8.04 -16.12
C ASN A 88 22.93 8.19 -17.58
N GLY A 89 22.73 9.43 -18.04
CA GLY A 89 22.49 9.77 -19.44
C GLY A 89 21.03 10.07 -19.78
N GLY A 90 20.28 10.64 -18.82
CA GLY A 90 18.88 10.99 -18.99
C GLY A 90 18.04 9.80 -19.43
N GLY A 91 17.26 9.96 -20.51
CA GLY A 91 16.41 8.91 -21.06
C GLY A 91 17.17 7.64 -21.49
N ALA A 92 18.49 7.69 -21.69
CA ALA A 92 19.28 6.49 -21.97
C ALA A 92 19.30 5.50 -20.78
N PHE A 93 19.22 5.99 -19.54
CA PHE A 93 19.17 5.16 -18.32
C PHE A 93 17.94 4.22 -18.29
N LEU A 94 16.86 4.57 -19.00
CA LEU A 94 15.66 3.75 -19.07
C LEU A 94 15.91 2.41 -19.77
N ILE A 95 16.89 2.30 -20.66
CA ILE A 95 17.24 1.05 -21.36
C ILE A 95 17.73 -0.03 -20.38
N PRO A 96 18.84 0.14 -19.62
CA PRO A 96 19.28 -0.84 -18.64
C PRO A 96 18.26 -1.04 -17.53
N TYR A 97 17.55 0.02 -17.12
CA TYR A 97 16.50 -0.07 -16.11
C TYR A 97 15.34 -1.00 -16.52
N LEU A 98 14.83 -0.86 -17.74
CA LEU A 98 13.81 -1.77 -18.29
C LEU A 98 14.35 -3.20 -18.48
N VAL A 99 15.62 -3.38 -18.86
CA VAL A 99 16.25 -4.71 -18.92
C VAL A 99 16.24 -5.38 -17.54
N PHE A 100 16.68 -4.69 -16.48
CA PHE A 100 16.63 -5.24 -15.13
C PHE A 100 15.20 -5.47 -14.62
N LEU A 101 14.24 -4.62 -14.98
CA LEU A 101 12.81 -4.82 -14.67
C LEU A 101 12.29 -6.14 -15.25
N PHE A 102 12.41 -6.37 -16.56
CA PHE A 102 11.87 -7.57 -17.20
C PHE A 102 12.70 -8.84 -16.92
N ALA A 103 14.02 -8.73 -16.74
CA ALA A 103 14.91 -9.89 -16.55
C ALA A 103 15.11 -10.30 -15.08
N CYS A 104 14.97 -9.38 -14.13
CA CYS A 104 15.20 -9.64 -12.69
C CYS A 104 14.01 -9.19 -11.82
N GLY A 105 13.44 -8.02 -12.07
CA GLY A 105 12.32 -7.43 -11.33
C GLY A 105 11.06 -8.30 -11.31
N ILE A 106 10.30 -8.31 -12.42
CA ILE A 106 9.07 -9.13 -12.58
C ILE A 106 9.28 -10.58 -12.10
N PRO A 107 10.37 -11.28 -12.48
CA PRO A 107 10.61 -12.63 -12.00
C PRO A 107 10.74 -12.73 -10.48
N LEU A 108 11.69 -12.04 -9.83
CA LEU A 108 11.92 -12.21 -8.38
C LEU A 108 10.73 -11.76 -7.54
N PHE A 109 10.01 -10.78 -8.04
CA PHE A 109 8.79 -10.28 -7.42
C PHE A 109 7.69 -11.33 -7.39
N LEU A 110 7.42 -11.95 -8.54
CA LEU A 110 6.48 -13.08 -8.62
C LEU A 110 6.96 -14.25 -7.76
N LEU A 111 8.27 -14.51 -7.72
CA LEU A 111 8.85 -15.56 -6.89
C LEU A 111 8.48 -15.35 -5.42
N GLU A 112 8.81 -14.20 -4.81
CA GLU A 112 8.54 -13.97 -3.39
C GLU A 112 7.05 -14.00 -3.04
N ILE A 113 6.24 -13.28 -3.82
CA ILE A 113 4.79 -13.24 -3.62
C ILE A 113 4.17 -14.65 -3.74
N SER A 114 4.59 -15.43 -4.74
CA SER A 114 4.08 -16.79 -4.92
C SER A 114 4.62 -17.79 -3.91
N LEU A 115 5.85 -17.60 -3.40
CA LEU A 115 6.43 -18.44 -2.34
C LEU A 115 5.69 -18.24 -1.01
N GLY A 116 5.40 -16.99 -0.66
CA GLY A 116 4.48 -16.66 0.43
C GLY A 116 3.09 -17.26 0.18
N GLN A 117 2.54 -17.05 -1.03
CA GLN A 117 1.18 -17.47 -1.37
C GLN A 117 1.00 -19.00 -1.44
N TYR A 118 2.07 -19.76 -1.65
CA TYR A 118 2.00 -21.21 -1.64
C TYR A 118 2.21 -21.80 -0.23
N THR A 119 3.14 -21.27 0.55
CA THR A 119 3.52 -21.84 1.86
C THR A 119 2.61 -21.42 3.01
N SER A 120 1.89 -20.31 2.84
CA SER A 120 1.11 -19.62 3.86
C SER A 120 1.93 -19.22 5.11
N GLN A 121 3.22 -18.90 4.95
CA GLN A 121 4.14 -18.52 6.04
C GLN A 121 5.17 -17.46 5.62
N GLY A 122 5.63 -16.63 6.55
CA GLY A 122 6.63 -15.59 6.33
C GLY A 122 8.05 -16.14 6.14
N GLY A 123 8.99 -15.29 5.70
CA GLY A 123 10.28 -15.66 5.12
C GLY A 123 11.01 -16.85 5.74
N ILE A 124 11.27 -16.85 7.05
CA ILE A 124 12.00 -17.94 7.73
C ILE A 124 11.25 -19.29 7.62
N SER A 125 9.97 -19.30 7.98
CA SER A 125 9.14 -20.52 7.96
C SER A 125 8.79 -20.97 6.53
N CYS A 126 8.69 -20.02 5.59
CA CYS A 126 8.56 -20.27 4.16
C CYS A 126 9.77 -21.04 3.60
N TRP A 127 11.00 -20.52 3.80
CA TRP A 127 12.21 -21.20 3.34
C TRP A 127 12.41 -22.58 4.00
N ARG A 128 12.07 -22.72 5.30
CA ARG A 128 12.08 -24.01 6.00
C ARG A 128 11.19 -25.07 5.30
N LYS A 129 10.03 -24.68 4.76
CA LYS A 129 9.12 -25.60 4.04
C LYS A 129 9.59 -25.97 2.64
N ILE A 130 10.16 -25.00 1.92
CA ILE A 130 10.56 -25.13 0.51
C ILE A 130 11.91 -25.83 0.37
N CYS A 131 12.91 -25.43 1.15
CA CYS A 131 14.25 -26.02 1.13
C CYS A 131 14.96 -25.74 2.47
N PRO A 132 14.89 -26.66 3.46
CA PRO A 132 15.50 -26.49 4.79
C PRO A 132 16.97 -26.05 4.78
N LEU A 133 17.75 -26.48 3.78
CA LEU A 133 19.14 -26.07 3.57
C LEU A 133 19.29 -24.54 3.43
N PHE A 134 18.34 -23.89 2.76
CA PHE A 134 18.35 -22.46 2.44
C PHE A 134 17.56 -21.60 3.44
N GLN A 135 17.07 -22.16 4.56
CA GLN A 135 16.37 -21.40 5.62
C GLN A 135 17.20 -20.23 6.17
N GLY A 136 18.53 -20.27 6.06
CA GLY A 136 19.43 -19.14 6.34
C GLY A 136 19.11 -17.86 5.54
N LEU A 137 18.52 -17.95 4.33
CA LEU A 137 18.02 -16.77 3.59
C LEU A 137 16.92 -16.04 4.37
N GLY A 138 16.01 -16.78 5.00
CA GLY A 138 14.96 -16.18 5.83
C GLY A 138 15.52 -15.43 7.04
N TYR A 139 16.60 -15.92 7.66
CA TYR A 139 17.26 -15.20 8.75
C TYR A 139 18.06 -13.99 8.25
N GLY A 140 18.81 -14.13 7.15
CA GLY A 140 19.59 -13.04 6.56
C GLY A 140 18.74 -11.86 6.09
N THR A 141 17.62 -12.14 5.41
CA THR A 141 16.65 -11.12 4.98
C THR A 141 16.01 -10.37 6.15
N ILE A 142 15.63 -11.07 7.22
CA ILE A 142 15.08 -10.43 8.44
C ILE A 142 16.12 -9.57 9.18
N VAL A 143 17.42 -9.90 9.10
CA VAL A 143 18.49 -9.03 9.65
C VAL A 143 18.69 -7.77 8.80
N VAL A 144 18.69 -7.88 7.45
CA VAL A 144 18.70 -6.70 6.56
C VAL A 144 17.48 -5.81 6.82
N LEU A 145 16.32 -6.42 7.02
CA LEU A 145 15.08 -5.71 7.30
C LEU A 145 15.14 -5.00 8.65
N LEU A 146 15.60 -5.66 9.73
CA LEU A 146 15.78 -5.03 11.04
C LEU A 146 16.81 -3.88 11.01
N TYR A 147 17.88 -4.00 10.23
CA TYR A 147 18.78 -2.86 10.06
C TYR A 147 18.12 -1.74 9.28
N SER A 148 17.32 -2.05 8.26
CA SER A 148 16.53 -1.05 7.51
C SER A 148 15.54 -0.34 8.45
N SER A 149 14.78 -1.10 9.24
CA SER A 149 13.97 -0.62 10.37
C SER A 149 14.70 0.40 11.25
N ILE A 150 15.96 0.15 11.57
CA ILE A 150 16.72 0.95 12.55
C ILE A 150 17.50 2.11 11.94
N TYR A 151 18.19 1.97 10.81
CA TYR A 151 19.03 3.06 10.30
C TYR A 151 18.22 4.15 9.67
N TYR A 152 17.24 3.67 8.94
CA TYR A 152 16.53 4.49 8.02
C TYR A 152 15.70 5.43 8.93
N ILE A 153 15.30 4.97 10.15
CA ILE A 153 14.56 5.64 11.28
C ILE A 153 14.93 7.09 11.62
N ILE A 154 15.98 7.63 11.03
CA ILE A 154 16.63 8.90 11.32
C ILE A 154 16.38 9.90 10.21
N ILE A 155 16.24 9.40 8.98
CA ILE A 155 15.33 10.08 8.09
C ILE A 155 13.92 10.11 8.74
N MET A 156 13.56 9.27 9.76
CA MET A 156 12.41 9.45 10.70
C MET A 156 12.68 10.28 11.98
N ALA A 157 13.69 11.15 11.94
CA ALA A 157 13.99 12.15 12.97
C ALA A 157 14.06 13.60 12.44
N TRP A 158 14.64 13.83 11.26
CA TRP A 158 14.89 15.17 10.66
C TRP A 158 13.71 16.14 10.53
N ALA A 159 12.44 15.75 10.70
CA ALA A 159 11.31 16.53 10.20
C ALA A 159 9.87 15.99 10.58
N PHE A 160 9.10 16.21 11.69
CA PHE A 160 8.48 17.42 12.32
C PHE A 160 9.50 18.19 13.17
N PHE A 161 10.80 17.89 13.04
CA PHE A 161 11.76 18.86 13.54
C PHE A 161 11.76 20.11 12.66
N TYR A 162 12.14 19.96 11.38
CA TYR A 162 12.35 21.04 10.39
C TYR A 162 11.07 21.90 10.23
N LEU A 163 9.98 21.50 10.91
CA LEU A 163 8.60 21.87 10.80
C LEU A 163 8.05 22.94 11.70
N PHE A 164 8.17 22.83 13.01
CA PHE A 164 7.34 23.69 13.88
C PHE A 164 7.73 25.14 13.61
N SER A 165 9.05 25.37 13.64
CA SER A 165 9.87 26.09 12.64
C SER A 165 9.15 26.90 11.55
N SER A 166 8.23 26.31 10.78
CA SER A 166 7.34 26.98 9.80
C SER A 166 5.88 26.46 9.73
N PHE A 167 5.21 26.27 10.88
CA PHE A 167 3.90 26.97 11.05
C PHE A 167 4.09 28.48 10.82
N SER A 168 5.28 28.96 11.19
CA SER A 168 5.77 30.32 11.04
C SER A 168 5.41 31.00 9.73
N SER A 169 5.14 32.29 9.89
CA SER A 169 4.83 33.26 8.85
C SER A 169 5.88 33.38 7.75
N GLU A 170 7.12 32.95 8.01
CA GLU A 170 8.23 32.86 7.04
C GLU A 170 8.93 31.50 7.22
N LEU A 171 9.50 30.96 6.13
CA LEU A 171 10.27 29.71 6.19
C LEU A 171 11.66 29.99 6.77
N PRO A 172 12.12 29.32 7.85
CA PRO A 172 13.40 29.64 8.48
C PRO A 172 14.66 29.33 7.64
N TRP A 173 14.50 28.68 6.49
CA TRP A 173 15.57 28.49 5.50
C TRP A 173 15.44 29.41 4.28
N ALA A 174 14.42 30.28 4.21
CA ALA A 174 14.29 31.28 3.16
C ALA A 174 15.17 32.52 3.41
N SER A 175 15.55 32.77 4.67
CA SER A 175 16.32 33.94 5.09
C SER A 175 17.60 33.57 5.84
N CYS A 176 18.59 34.46 5.81
CA CYS A 176 19.82 34.36 6.60
C CYS A 176 19.70 35.05 7.98
N ASN A 177 18.53 35.58 8.34
CA ASN A 177 18.31 36.36 9.55
C ASN A 177 17.87 35.50 10.76
N ASN A 178 18.57 34.40 11.03
CA ASN A 178 18.28 33.49 12.14
C ASN A 178 19.50 33.28 13.05
N SER A 179 19.27 32.85 14.29
CA SER A 179 20.31 32.67 15.32
C SER A 179 21.33 31.56 15.05
N TRP A 180 21.12 30.75 14.02
CA TRP A 180 22.03 29.69 13.56
C TRP A 180 22.78 30.03 12.28
N ASN A 181 22.48 31.16 11.65
CA ASN A 181 23.15 31.58 10.42
C ASN A 181 24.51 32.22 10.69
N THR A 182 25.38 32.20 9.67
CA THR A 182 26.70 32.85 9.73
C THR A 182 26.78 34.11 8.87
N GLU A 183 27.81 34.93 9.09
CA GLU A 183 28.13 36.10 8.25
C GLU A 183 28.46 35.73 6.79
N THR A 184 28.71 34.45 6.49
CA THR A 184 28.90 33.91 5.13
C THR A 184 27.60 33.45 4.46
N CYS A 185 26.45 33.54 5.13
CA CYS A 185 25.14 33.19 4.56
C CYS A 185 24.67 34.24 3.53
N VAL A 186 24.24 33.79 2.35
CA VAL A 186 23.75 34.65 1.26
C VAL A 186 22.34 34.24 0.81
N GLU A 187 21.43 35.21 0.77
CA GLU A 187 20.07 35.04 0.24
C GLU A 187 20.05 35.11 -1.29
N PHE A 188 20.41 34.00 -1.95
CA PHE A 188 20.32 33.84 -3.40
C PHE A 188 18.89 34.11 -3.90
N GLY A 189 18.70 35.25 -4.58
CA GLY A 189 17.40 35.68 -5.15
C GLY A 189 17.11 37.17 -5.00
N LYS A 190 17.60 37.83 -3.94
CA LYS A 190 17.43 39.29 -3.77
C LYS A 190 18.50 40.06 -4.56
N LYS A 191 18.23 40.37 -5.83
CA LYS A 191 18.98 41.38 -6.63
C LYS A 191 18.76 42.79 -6.04
N ASN A 192 19.40 43.07 -4.91
CA ASN A 192 19.52 44.42 -4.36
C ASN A 192 20.33 45.31 -5.32
N ASN A 193 20.00 46.60 -5.40
CA ASN A 193 20.70 47.59 -6.23
C ASN A 193 22.10 47.99 -5.69
N PHE A 194 22.79 47.08 -5.00
CA PHE A 194 24.19 47.20 -4.58
C PHE A 194 25.10 46.43 -5.54
N SER A 195 25.31 47.01 -6.72
CA SER A 195 26.37 46.59 -7.62
C SER A 195 27.74 46.68 -6.93
N ASN A 196 28.62 45.72 -7.21
CA ASN A 196 30.04 45.65 -6.79
C ASN A 196 30.33 45.12 -5.37
N LEU A 197 29.57 44.14 -4.88
CA LEU A 197 30.11 43.15 -3.94
C LEU A 197 30.30 41.81 -4.66
N SER A 198 31.54 41.31 -4.72
CA SER A 198 31.84 39.95 -5.18
C SER A 198 31.35 38.95 -4.14
N ILE A 199 30.55 37.96 -4.55
CA ILE A 199 30.13 36.85 -3.69
C ILE A 199 31.39 36.11 -3.20
N PRO A 200 31.59 35.93 -1.87
CA PRO A 200 32.74 35.19 -1.36
C PRO A 200 32.74 33.73 -1.83
N GLU A 201 33.90 33.16 -2.14
CA GLU A 201 34.04 31.77 -2.60
C GLU A 201 33.49 30.73 -1.59
N ASN A 202 33.43 31.10 -0.30
CA ASN A 202 32.89 30.28 0.79
C ASN A 202 31.42 30.60 1.15
N ALA A 203 30.65 31.28 0.29
CA ALA A 203 29.27 31.66 0.58
C ALA A 203 28.33 30.43 0.78
N THR A 204 27.52 30.47 1.84
CA THR A 204 26.56 29.41 2.18
C THR A 204 25.12 29.84 1.86
N SER A 205 24.23 28.89 1.56
CA SER A 205 22.79 29.17 1.40
C SER A 205 22.07 29.03 2.75
N PRO A 206 21.00 29.81 3.01
CA PRO A 206 20.25 29.72 4.27
C PRO A 206 19.66 28.33 4.52
N VAL A 207 19.36 27.59 3.45
CA VAL A 207 18.92 26.19 3.52
C VAL A 207 20.01 25.23 3.96
N LYS A 208 21.21 25.35 3.38
CA LYS A 208 22.34 24.50 3.78
C LYS A 208 22.69 24.75 5.24
N GLU A 209 22.67 26.01 5.69
CA GLU A 209 22.88 26.32 7.10
C GLU A 209 21.72 25.86 8.00
N PHE A 210 20.47 25.93 7.55
CA PHE A 210 19.35 25.35 8.29
C PHE A 210 19.54 23.84 8.48
N TRP A 211 19.91 23.11 7.43
CA TRP A 211 20.20 21.68 7.50
C TRP A 211 21.40 21.36 8.42
N GLU A 212 22.56 21.94 8.13
CA GLU A 212 23.81 21.60 8.81
C GLU A 212 23.84 22.14 10.25
N ARG A 213 23.33 23.34 10.52
CA ARG A 213 23.43 24.03 11.83
C ARG A 213 22.15 23.96 12.67
N ARG A 214 20.95 24.05 12.07
CA ARG A 214 19.68 24.10 12.84
C ARG A 214 19.03 22.74 13.05
N VAL A 215 18.92 21.92 12.02
CA VAL A 215 18.40 20.54 12.09
C VAL A 215 19.41 19.69 12.87
N LEU A 216 20.55 19.43 12.24
CA LEU A 216 21.54 18.47 12.71
C LEU A 216 22.46 19.06 13.79
N ASN A 217 22.86 20.32 13.65
CA ASN A 217 24.00 20.91 14.36
C ASN A 217 25.26 20.03 14.23
N LEU A 218 25.60 19.72 12.98
CA LEU A 218 26.58 18.72 12.57
C LEU A 218 27.97 18.96 13.19
N THR A 219 28.53 17.95 13.83
CA THR A 219 29.90 18.03 14.37
C THR A 219 30.96 18.05 13.28
N SER A 220 32.08 18.72 13.55
CA SER A 220 33.23 18.84 12.64
C SER A 220 33.99 17.54 12.38
N SER A 221 33.66 16.44 13.05
CA SER A 221 34.45 15.21 13.04
C SER A 221 33.61 13.98 13.36
N VAL A 222 33.83 12.89 12.61
CA VAL A 222 33.19 11.56 12.86
C VAL A 222 33.56 10.98 14.23
N TYR A 223 34.65 11.45 14.85
CA TYR A 223 35.05 11.06 16.20
C TYR A 223 34.22 11.73 17.31
N GLU A 224 33.49 12.80 16.99
CA GLU A 224 32.71 13.60 17.94
C GLU A 224 31.22 13.38 17.67
N LEU A 225 30.57 12.51 18.45
CA LEU A 225 29.13 12.26 18.27
C LEU A 225 28.24 13.42 18.75
N GLY A 226 28.78 14.30 19.59
CA GLY A 226 28.05 15.41 20.21
C GLY A 226 26.89 14.95 21.11
N SER A 227 25.91 15.84 21.29
CA SER A 227 24.72 15.65 22.11
C SER A 227 23.53 15.13 21.30
N VAL A 228 22.52 14.57 21.98
CA VAL A 228 21.24 14.18 21.36
C VAL A 228 20.44 15.42 21.02
N ARG A 229 20.02 15.58 19.75
CA ARG A 229 19.14 16.66 19.32
C ARG A 229 17.72 16.39 19.82
N TRP A 230 17.34 16.98 20.95
CA TRP A 230 16.08 16.62 21.63
C TRP A 230 14.81 16.77 20.79
N GLU A 231 14.73 17.77 19.91
CA GLU A 231 13.58 17.94 19.01
C GLU A 231 13.52 16.80 17.99
N LEU A 232 14.65 16.45 17.36
CA LEU A 232 14.79 15.26 16.51
C LEU A 232 14.50 13.95 17.28
N ALA A 233 14.72 13.91 18.60
CA ALA A 233 14.47 12.74 19.44
C ALA A 233 13.01 12.60 19.87
N LEU A 234 12.32 13.72 20.16
CA LEU A 234 10.86 13.76 20.33
C LEU A 234 10.15 13.42 19.01
N CYS A 235 10.73 13.89 17.89
CA CYS A 235 10.33 13.48 16.55
C CYS A 235 10.39 11.97 16.45
N LEU A 236 11.60 11.39 16.56
CA LEU A 236 11.85 9.95 16.59
C LEU A 236 11.00 9.18 17.62
N LEU A 237 10.50 9.80 18.68
CA LEU A 237 9.53 9.16 19.58
C LEU A 237 8.13 9.07 18.96
N LEU A 238 7.57 10.17 18.46
CA LEU A 238 6.22 10.16 17.88
C LEU A 238 6.14 9.30 16.62
N SER A 239 7.11 9.48 15.74
CA SER A 239 7.61 8.48 14.79
C SER A 239 7.34 7.02 15.19
N TRP A 240 7.95 6.53 16.27
CA TRP A 240 7.76 5.16 16.77
C TRP A 240 6.37 4.89 17.38
N ILE A 241 5.68 5.92 17.88
CA ILE A 241 4.31 5.81 18.40
C ILE A 241 3.31 5.54 17.27
N ILE A 242 3.43 6.23 16.13
CA ILE A 242 2.51 5.99 15.00
C ILE A 242 2.80 4.61 14.37
N CYS A 243 4.07 4.18 14.33
CA CYS A 243 4.49 2.76 14.18
C CYS A 243 3.66 1.81 15.01
N TYR A 244 3.76 1.98 16.32
CA TYR A 244 3.16 1.06 17.25
C TYR A 244 1.63 0.96 17.08
N PHE A 245 0.92 2.09 17.11
CA PHE A 245 -0.56 2.14 17.08
C PHE A 245 -1.18 1.73 15.75
N SER A 246 -0.37 1.49 14.75
CA SER A 246 -0.82 0.94 13.48
C SER A 246 -0.48 -0.55 13.43
N VAL A 247 0.76 -0.95 13.69
CA VAL A 247 1.22 -2.35 13.62
C VAL A 247 0.66 -3.26 14.71
N TRP A 248 0.15 -2.73 15.83
CA TRP A 248 -0.29 -3.52 17.00
C TRP A 248 -1.23 -4.71 16.71
N LYS A 249 -2.42 -4.50 16.12
CA LYS A 249 -3.34 -5.61 15.74
C LYS A 249 -2.94 -6.28 14.41
N GLY A 250 -1.68 -6.06 14.03
CA GLY A 250 -1.08 -6.39 12.75
C GLY A 250 -1.98 -5.99 11.60
N ILE A 251 -2.03 -6.90 10.65
CA ILE A 251 -2.88 -7.02 9.48
C ILE A 251 -4.32 -6.46 9.55
N LYS A 252 -4.96 -6.44 10.72
CA LYS A 252 -6.32 -5.91 10.92
C LYS A 252 -6.37 -4.52 11.55
N SER A 253 -5.25 -4.04 12.07
CA SER A 253 -5.07 -2.62 12.37
C SER A 253 -4.56 -1.91 11.13
N THR A 254 -3.56 -2.50 10.41
CA THR A 254 -3.31 -2.29 8.97
C THR A 254 -4.67 -2.11 8.34
N GLY A 255 -5.49 -3.16 8.43
CA GLY A 255 -6.94 -3.18 8.39
C GLY A 255 -7.65 -2.07 7.64
N LYS A 256 -7.77 -0.90 8.25
CA LYS A 256 -8.62 0.22 7.79
C LYS A 256 -7.99 1.58 7.98
N VAL A 257 -6.97 1.63 8.85
CA VAL A 257 -5.98 2.70 8.85
C VAL A 257 -5.49 2.89 7.41
N VAL A 258 -5.22 1.77 6.73
CA VAL A 258 -4.87 1.68 5.32
C VAL A 258 -5.78 2.28 4.24
N TYR A 259 -7.04 2.58 4.58
CA TYR A 259 -7.84 3.41 3.69
C TYR A 259 -7.19 4.77 3.90
N PHE A 260 -7.51 5.40 5.03
CA PHE A 260 -7.32 6.82 5.18
C PHE A 260 -5.91 7.30 4.80
N THR A 261 -4.83 6.55 5.10
CA THR A 261 -3.47 6.97 4.71
C THR A 261 -2.57 6.00 3.90
N ALA A 262 -3.06 5.39 2.80
CA ALA A 262 -2.22 5.32 1.55
C ALA A 262 -2.86 5.08 0.14
N THR A 263 -4.13 5.45 -0.12
CA THR A 263 -4.86 5.47 -1.43
C THR A 263 -5.47 6.81 -2.19
N PHE A 264 -4.94 8.13 -2.23
CA PHE A 264 -4.91 9.61 -2.83
C PHE A 264 -3.97 10.19 -3.98
N PRO A 265 -2.61 10.36 -3.93
CA PRO A 265 -1.70 10.94 -4.97
C PRO A 265 -1.66 10.52 -6.46
N TYR A 266 -2.79 10.24 -7.11
CA TYR A 266 -3.09 11.07 -8.25
C TYR A 266 -3.10 12.46 -7.65
N VAL A 267 -4.06 12.81 -6.82
CA VAL A 267 -4.31 14.20 -6.44
C VAL A 267 -3.11 15.02 -5.98
N MET A 268 -2.38 14.68 -4.92
CA MET A 268 -1.30 15.60 -4.51
C MET A 268 -0.23 15.65 -5.60
N LEU A 269 0.47 14.56 -5.96
CA LEU A 269 1.44 14.67 -7.07
C LEU A 269 0.84 15.22 -8.37
N LEU A 270 -0.42 14.96 -8.70
CA LEU A 270 -1.07 15.44 -9.91
C LEU A 270 -1.29 16.95 -9.89
N VAL A 271 -1.83 17.50 -8.79
CA VAL A 271 -2.03 18.96 -8.55
C VAL A 271 -0.71 19.74 -8.75
N LEU A 272 0.39 19.02 -8.77
CA LEU A 272 1.68 19.51 -8.36
C LEU A 272 2.75 19.24 -9.43
N LEU A 273 2.73 18.07 -10.07
CA LEU A 273 3.19 17.89 -11.43
C LEU A 273 2.57 18.99 -12.30
N VAL A 274 1.27 19.23 -12.15
CA VAL A 274 0.61 20.42 -12.72
C VAL A 274 1.31 21.72 -12.27
N HIS A 275 1.48 21.99 -10.98
CA HIS A 275 2.14 23.24 -10.55
C HIS A 275 3.57 23.42 -11.11
N GLY A 276 4.44 22.42 -10.96
CA GLY A 276 5.83 22.47 -11.43
C GLY A 276 5.95 22.59 -12.94
N LEU A 277 5.09 21.92 -13.71
CA LEU A 277 5.01 22.08 -15.16
C LEU A 277 4.55 23.49 -15.60
N MET A 278 3.88 24.24 -14.73
CA MET A 278 3.44 25.62 -14.98
C MET A 278 4.46 26.68 -14.52
N LEU A 279 5.61 26.28 -13.94
CA LEU A 279 6.67 27.22 -13.56
C LEU A 279 7.58 27.55 -14.76
N PRO A 280 8.13 28.78 -14.85
CA PRO A 280 9.15 29.09 -15.84
C PRO A 280 10.40 28.22 -15.63
N GLY A 281 11.15 27.92 -16.69
CA GLY A 281 12.31 27.01 -16.64
C GLY A 281 12.00 25.51 -16.52
N ALA A 282 10.73 25.11 -16.33
CA ALA A 282 10.35 23.71 -16.18
C ALA A 282 10.74 22.82 -17.36
N VAL A 283 10.68 23.36 -18.58
CA VAL A 283 11.05 22.64 -19.82
C VAL A 283 12.54 22.27 -19.83
N ASP A 284 13.42 23.15 -19.38
CA ASP A 284 14.87 22.90 -19.34
C ASP A 284 15.20 21.84 -18.28
N GLY A 285 14.48 21.83 -17.18
CA GLY A 285 14.53 20.76 -16.19
C GLY A 285 14.12 19.40 -16.73
N ILE A 286 12.95 19.30 -17.39
CA ILE A 286 12.49 18.05 -18.03
C ILE A 286 13.47 17.60 -19.12
N ARG A 287 14.04 18.55 -19.88
CA ARG A 287 15.10 18.28 -20.86
C ARG A 287 16.32 17.69 -20.16
N PHE A 288 16.80 18.25 -19.06
CA PHE A 288 17.93 17.71 -18.32
C PHE A 288 17.65 16.32 -17.71
N TYR A 289 16.40 16.06 -17.32
CA TYR A 289 15.95 14.77 -16.81
C TYR A 289 15.92 13.65 -17.88
N LEU A 290 15.48 13.96 -19.12
CA LEU A 290 15.22 12.95 -20.15
C LEU A 290 16.09 13.01 -21.42
N TYR A 291 16.86 14.08 -21.68
CA TYR A 291 17.67 14.16 -22.90
C TYR A 291 18.69 13.01 -22.93
N PRO A 292 18.64 12.11 -23.92
CA PRO A 292 19.40 10.87 -23.88
C PRO A 292 20.86 11.09 -24.26
N ASP A 293 21.78 10.58 -23.44
CA ASP A 293 23.19 10.39 -23.79
C ASP A 293 23.51 8.88 -23.91
N PRO A 294 23.46 8.31 -25.12
CA PRO A 294 23.81 6.91 -25.36
C PRO A 294 25.28 6.56 -25.04
N THR A 295 26.18 7.55 -24.87
CA THR A 295 27.58 7.26 -24.55
C THR A 295 27.73 6.69 -23.13
N ARG A 296 26.87 7.12 -22.20
CA ARG A 296 26.81 6.62 -20.81
C ARG A 296 26.51 5.12 -20.74
N LEU A 297 25.81 4.54 -21.71
CA LEU A 297 25.51 3.10 -21.75
C LEU A 297 26.75 2.19 -21.82
N LYS A 298 27.91 2.74 -22.21
CA LYS A 298 29.21 2.04 -22.22
C LYS A 298 29.84 1.91 -20.83
N ASP A 299 29.41 2.73 -19.87
CA ASP A 299 29.88 2.68 -18.49
C ASP A 299 29.09 1.62 -17.71
N PRO A 300 29.71 0.52 -17.22
CA PRO A 300 28.96 -0.52 -16.53
C PRO A 300 28.46 -0.09 -15.14
N GLN A 301 28.91 1.07 -14.61
CA GLN A 301 28.28 1.69 -13.43
C GLN A 301 26.81 2.03 -13.69
N VAL A 302 26.47 2.46 -14.92
CA VAL A 302 25.08 2.76 -15.32
C VAL A 302 24.18 1.53 -15.19
N TRP A 303 24.72 0.35 -15.51
CA TRP A 303 24.03 -0.92 -15.35
C TRP A 303 23.92 -1.36 -13.89
N MET A 304 24.91 -1.07 -13.04
CA MET A 304 24.80 -1.29 -11.59
C MET A 304 23.78 -0.37 -10.92
N ASP A 305 23.80 0.92 -11.26
CA ASP A 305 22.85 1.91 -10.76
C ASP A 305 21.42 1.53 -11.15
N ALA A 306 21.20 1.11 -12.40
CA ALA A 306 19.90 0.61 -12.87
C ALA A 306 19.47 -0.67 -12.14
N GLY A 307 20.35 -1.65 -12.03
CA GLY A 307 20.06 -2.92 -11.37
C GLY A 307 19.76 -2.76 -9.89
N THR A 308 20.66 -2.11 -9.14
CA THR A 308 20.46 -1.86 -7.71
C THR A 308 19.19 -1.04 -7.47
N GLN A 309 18.90 -0.03 -8.30
CA GLN A 309 17.67 0.74 -8.20
C GLN A 309 16.41 -0.13 -8.31
N ILE A 310 16.36 -1.12 -9.21
CA ILE A 310 15.26 -2.11 -9.25
C ILE A 310 15.20 -2.88 -7.93
N PHE A 311 16.31 -3.43 -7.44
CA PHE A 311 16.31 -4.24 -6.20
C PHE A 311 15.86 -3.48 -4.95
N TYR A 312 16.42 -2.30 -4.70
CA TYR A 312 16.05 -1.44 -3.56
C TYR A 312 14.59 -1.02 -3.61
N SER A 313 14.20 -0.48 -4.77
CA SER A 313 12.87 0.08 -4.96
C SER A 313 11.81 -0.98 -4.74
N TYR A 314 11.94 -2.15 -5.39
CA TYR A 314 10.92 -3.19 -5.43
C TYR A 314 10.88 -4.03 -4.14
N ALA A 315 11.66 -3.68 -3.11
CA ALA A 315 11.84 -4.45 -1.87
C ALA A 315 12.23 -5.93 -2.09
N LEU A 316 12.89 -6.23 -3.21
CA LEU A 316 13.30 -7.58 -3.58
C LEU A 316 14.37 -8.11 -2.63
N CYS A 317 14.27 -9.39 -2.28
CA CYS A 317 15.23 -10.06 -1.40
C CYS A 317 15.32 -9.44 0.00
N MET A 318 14.29 -8.68 0.44
CA MET A 318 14.13 -8.23 1.84
C MET A 318 13.10 -9.07 2.62
N GLY A 319 12.45 -10.04 1.97
CA GLY A 319 11.48 -10.93 2.61
C GLY A 319 10.11 -10.31 2.87
N CYS A 320 9.96 -9.00 2.66
CA CYS A 320 8.68 -8.29 2.73
C CYS A 320 7.67 -8.94 1.79
N LEU A 321 7.90 -8.92 0.48
CA LEU A 321 7.00 -9.52 -0.52
C LEU A 321 6.61 -10.97 -0.17
N THR A 322 7.55 -11.74 0.39
CA THR A 322 7.27 -13.09 0.90
C THR A 322 6.30 -13.08 2.09
N ALA A 323 6.51 -12.25 3.13
CA ALA A 323 5.58 -12.09 4.26
C ALA A 323 4.22 -11.51 3.85
N LEU A 324 4.17 -10.71 2.80
CA LEU A 324 2.95 -10.06 2.32
C LEU A 324 2.11 -10.99 1.46
N GLY A 325 2.78 -11.76 0.60
CA GLY A 325 2.25 -13.00 0.04
C GLY A 325 1.90 -14.06 1.10
N SER A 326 2.36 -13.94 2.35
CA SER A 326 2.44 -15.12 3.22
C SER A 326 1.16 -15.59 3.88
N TYR A 327 0.07 -14.85 3.91
CA TYR A 327 -1.18 -15.34 4.51
C TYR A 327 -2.26 -15.55 3.43
N ASN A 328 -1.82 -15.72 2.16
CA ASN A 328 -2.58 -15.39 0.96
C ASN A 328 -3.89 -16.18 0.69
N LYS A 329 -4.57 -15.82 -0.40
CA LYS A 329 -5.58 -16.53 -1.17
C LYS A 329 -4.79 -17.41 -2.13
N TYR A 330 -4.84 -18.73 -1.94
CA TYR A 330 -4.06 -19.63 -2.76
C TYR A 330 -4.45 -19.49 -4.24
N ASN A 331 -5.74 -19.35 -4.54
CA ASN A 331 -6.27 -18.98 -5.85
C ASN A 331 -6.56 -17.47 -6.03
N ASN A 332 -5.83 -16.57 -5.37
CA ASN A 332 -5.64 -15.24 -5.95
C ASN A 332 -4.72 -15.35 -7.16
N ASN A 333 -4.99 -14.54 -8.17
CA ASN A 333 -4.17 -14.40 -9.35
C ASN A 333 -2.88 -13.60 -9.07
N CYS A 334 -2.01 -14.15 -8.22
CA CYS A 334 -0.72 -13.56 -7.85
C CYS A 334 0.15 -13.26 -9.06
N TYR A 335 -0.01 -13.96 -10.19
CA TYR A 335 0.72 -13.64 -11.41
C TYR A 335 0.25 -12.34 -12.06
N LYS A 336 -1.06 -12.15 -12.24
CA LYS A 336 -1.60 -10.85 -12.66
C LYS A 336 -1.17 -9.79 -11.66
N ASP A 337 -1.44 -10.01 -10.37
CA ASP A 337 -1.00 -9.11 -9.31
C ASP A 337 0.51 -8.83 -9.40
N CYS A 338 1.42 -9.76 -9.70
CA CYS A 338 2.86 -9.46 -9.81
C CYS A 338 3.30 -8.83 -11.13
N ILE A 339 2.60 -9.08 -12.25
CA ILE A 339 2.75 -8.27 -13.47
C ILE A 339 2.45 -6.84 -13.06
N TYR A 340 1.23 -6.58 -12.60
CA TYR A 340 0.72 -5.32 -12.06
C TYR A 340 1.61 -4.67 -11.00
N LEU A 341 2.24 -5.47 -10.14
CA LEU A 341 3.11 -4.98 -9.08
C LEU A 341 4.57 -4.88 -9.52
N CYS A 342 4.89 -5.34 -10.72
CA CYS A 342 6.05 -4.88 -11.50
C CYS A 342 5.64 -4.06 -12.73
N LEU A 343 4.36 -3.65 -12.77
CA LEU A 343 3.69 -2.75 -13.68
C LEU A 343 2.90 -1.65 -12.92
N LEU A 344 3.42 -1.16 -11.76
CA LEU A 344 3.11 0.08 -10.98
C LEU A 344 4.26 1.12 -10.53
N ASN A 345 5.08 0.98 -9.48
CA ASN A 345 6.39 1.66 -9.21
C ASN A 345 7.15 2.53 -10.27
N SER A 346 7.96 1.90 -11.13
CA SER A 346 9.02 2.46 -12.00
C SER A 346 8.61 3.61 -12.92
N GLY A 347 7.33 3.85 -13.10
CA GLY A 347 6.82 4.59 -14.25
C GLY A 347 6.37 6.00 -13.96
N THR A 348 5.98 6.26 -12.73
CA THR A 348 5.90 7.62 -12.20
C THR A 348 6.93 7.67 -11.04
N SER A 349 7.80 6.66 -10.84
CA SER A 349 9.24 6.99 -10.61
C SER A 349 9.76 7.91 -11.74
N PHE A 350 9.33 7.66 -12.98
CA PHE A 350 9.67 8.50 -14.14
C PHE A 350 8.99 9.89 -14.12
N VAL A 351 7.68 10.00 -13.92
CA VAL A 351 7.01 11.29 -13.62
C VAL A 351 7.38 11.91 -12.26
N ALA A 352 7.94 11.17 -11.30
CA ALA A 352 8.60 11.75 -10.12
C ALA A 352 9.87 12.50 -10.54
N GLY A 353 10.46 12.13 -11.67
CA GLY A 353 11.45 12.91 -12.38
C GLY A 353 10.86 14.18 -12.98
N PHE A 354 9.74 14.11 -13.72
CA PHE A 354 9.05 15.32 -14.20
C PHE A 354 8.69 16.27 -13.05
N ALA A 355 8.18 15.72 -11.94
CA ALA A 355 7.87 16.44 -10.71
C ALA A 355 9.10 17.17 -10.15
N ILE A 356 10.21 16.46 -9.91
CA ILE A 356 11.43 17.10 -9.38
C ILE A 356 12.01 18.09 -10.36
N PHE A 357 12.23 17.63 -11.58
CA PHE A 357 13.07 18.36 -12.51
C PHE A 357 12.36 19.56 -13.12
N SER A 358 11.02 19.57 -13.26
CA SER A 358 10.30 20.80 -13.60
C SER A 358 10.61 21.94 -12.62
N VAL A 359 10.67 21.66 -11.32
CA VAL A 359 10.99 22.67 -10.31
C VAL A 359 12.48 22.90 -10.13
N LEU A 360 13.36 21.89 -10.29
CA LEU A 360 14.80 22.15 -10.35
C LEU A 360 15.14 23.04 -11.56
N GLY A 361 14.41 22.91 -12.66
CA GLY A 361 14.45 23.79 -13.82
C GLY A 361 14.02 25.22 -13.47
N PHE A 362 12.90 25.39 -12.77
CA PHE A 362 12.49 26.68 -12.19
C PHE A 362 13.55 27.28 -11.28
N MET A 363 14.14 26.48 -10.38
CA MET A 363 15.14 26.98 -9.45
C MET A 363 16.46 27.36 -10.15
N ALA A 364 16.85 26.64 -11.20
CA ALA A 364 17.98 26.98 -12.06
C ALA A 364 17.71 28.29 -12.82
N TYR A 365 16.50 28.45 -13.37
CA TYR A 365 16.03 29.64 -14.09
C TYR A 365 16.02 30.90 -13.20
N GLU A 366 15.37 30.86 -12.04
CA GLU A 366 15.30 32.01 -11.09
C GLU A 366 16.66 32.41 -10.51
N GLN A 367 17.64 31.49 -10.51
CA GLN A 367 18.99 31.74 -9.99
C GLN A 367 20.02 32.05 -11.08
N GLU A 368 19.65 32.00 -12.37
CA GLU A 368 20.56 32.16 -13.52
C GLU A 368 21.75 31.17 -13.47
N THR A 369 21.51 29.92 -13.01
CA THR A 369 22.53 28.88 -12.79
C THR A 369 22.30 27.62 -13.64
N ASP A 370 23.36 26.85 -13.91
CA ASP A 370 23.22 25.54 -14.55
C ASP A 370 22.61 24.51 -13.58
N ILE A 371 21.63 23.75 -14.06
CA ILE A 371 20.85 22.82 -13.25
C ILE A 371 21.67 21.66 -12.65
N SER A 372 22.84 21.33 -13.22
CA SER A 372 23.76 20.34 -12.61
C SER A 372 24.35 20.81 -11.27
N THR A 373 24.43 22.13 -11.05
CA THR A 373 24.97 22.73 -9.81
C THR A 373 23.98 22.70 -8.64
N VAL A 374 22.70 22.42 -8.91
CA VAL A 374 21.62 22.34 -7.91
C VAL A 374 21.05 20.94 -7.71
N ALA A 375 21.39 19.98 -8.57
CA ALA A 375 20.94 18.60 -8.47
C ALA A 375 21.74 17.79 -7.43
N GLU A 376 21.40 17.95 -6.15
CA GLU A 376 21.98 17.16 -5.05
C GLU A 376 21.51 15.70 -5.03
N SER A 377 22.21 14.85 -4.28
CA SER A 377 21.95 13.40 -4.20
C SER A 377 21.42 12.95 -2.84
N GLY A 378 20.45 12.03 -2.82
CA GLY A 378 19.93 11.46 -1.58
C GLY A 378 19.30 12.54 -0.68
N PRO A 379 19.57 12.54 0.65
CA PRO A 379 19.02 13.56 1.56
C PRO A 379 19.23 15.01 1.12
N GLY A 380 20.35 15.35 0.46
CA GLY A 380 20.58 16.70 -0.06
C GLY A 380 19.47 17.18 -1.01
N LEU A 381 18.89 16.27 -1.80
CA LEU A 381 17.79 16.60 -2.70
C LEU A 381 16.53 17.01 -1.92
N ALA A 382 16.09 16.19 -0.96
CA ALA A 382 14.91 16.46 -0.13
C ALA A 382 15.05 17.64 0.83
N PHE A 383 16.24 17.80 1.40
CA PHE A 383 16.47 18.59 2.61
C PHE A 383 17.37 19.82 2.38
N ILE A 384 17.93 20.03 1.17
CA ILE A 384 18.72 21.22 0.83
C ILE A 384 18.35 21.80 -0.53
N ALA A 385 18.62 21.08 -1.62
CA ALA A 385 18.44 21.57 -3.00
C ALA A 385 17.02 22.09 -3.25
N TYR A 386 16.05 21.47 -2.61
CA TYR A 386 14.67 21.61 -2.99
C TYR A 386 13.82 22.40 -1.96
N PRO A 387 14.06 22.35 -0.63
CA PRO A 387 13.58 23.39 0.30
C PRO A 387 13.85 24.84 -0.18
N ARG A 388 14.98 25.01 -0.87
CA ARG A 388 15.41 26.23 -1.56
C ARG A 388 14.45 26.62 -2.69
N ALA A 389 14.08 25.66 -3.55
CA ALA A 389 13.17 25.89 -4.66
C ALA A 389 11.78 26.34 -4.17
N VAL A 390 11.28 25.78 -3.05
CA VAL A 390 10.00 26.23 -2.49
C VAL A 390 10.01 27.67 -2.03
N ALA A 391 11.10 28.08 -1.38
CA ALA A 391 11.22 29.41 -0.79
C ALA A 391 11.09 30.53 -1.83
N MET A 392 11.31 30.20 -3.11
CA MET A 392 11.20 31.09 -4.26
C MET A 392 9.78 31.13 -4.86
N MET A 393 8.90 30.19 -4.53
CA MET A 393 7.57 30.11 -5.13
C MET A 393 6.56 31.04 -4.48
N PRO A 394 5.58 31.56 -5.25
CA PRO A 394 4.45 32.28 -4.68
C PRO A 394 3.69 31.32 -3.76
N LEU A 395 3.52 31.69 -2.49
CA LEU A 395 2.95 30.85 -1.43
C LEU A 395 3.90 29.76 -0.87
N PRO A 396 5.12 30.09 -0.44
CA PRO A 396 6.16 29.11 -0.12
C PRO A 396 5.83 28.25 1.11
N GLN A 397 5.14 28.76 2.14
CA GLN A 397 4.57 27.95 3.23
C GLN A 397 3.63 26.90 2.64
N LEU A 398 2.48 27.26 2.06
CA LEU A 398 1.64 26.28 1.34
C LEU A 398 2.49 25.33 0.49
N TRP A 399 3.45 25.73 -0.34
CA TRP A 399 4.22 24.74 -1.09
C TRP A 399 5.33 23.99 -0.32
N ALA A 400 5.67 24.34 0.93
CA ALA A 400 6.73 23.74 1.78
C ALA A 400 6.15 23.00 2.99
N THR A 401 5.18 23.63 3.68
CA THR A 401 4.03 22.96 4.30
C THR A 401 3.70 21.78 3.45
N CYS A 402 3.27 22.15 2.24
CA CYS A 402 2.84 21.22 1.30
C CYS A 402 3.97 20.63 0.50
N PHE A 403 5.26 20.82 0.81
CA PHE A 403 6.28 19.88 0.37
C PHE A 403 6.38 18.79 1.41
N PHE A 404 6.68 19.04 2.67
CA PHE A 404 7.02 17.93 3.56
C PHE A 404 5.84 17.11 4.15
N LEU A 405 4.53 17.19 3.84
CA LEU A 405 3.73 15.92 3.92
C LEU A 405 4.22 14.95 2.88
N MET A 406 4.84 15.41 1.80
CA MET A 406 5.82 14.63 1.05
C MET A 406 6.99 14.15 1.90
N ILE A 407 6.96 14.34 3.22
CA ILE A 407 7.75 13.67 4.23
C ILE A 407 6.89 12.92 5.29
N VAL A 408 5.53 12.92 5.33
CA VAL A 408 4.66 11.90 6.03
C VAL A 408 3.53 11.19 5.20
N LEU A 409 3.79 10.58 4.02
CA LEU A 409 2.99 9.54 3.31
C LEU A 409 3.79 8.57 2.39
N LEU A 410 5.08 8.80 2.05
CA LEU A 410 6.02 7.79 1.51
C LEU A 410 7.36 7.35 2.19
N GLY A 411 8.11 7.93 3.19
CA GLY A 411 8.64 7.40 4.61
C GLY A 411 7.94 7.02 6.23
N LEU A 412 6.81 7.39 6.99
CA LEU A 412 5.29 7.08 7.09
C LEU A 412 4.92 5.62 6.90
N ASP A 413 4.60 4.90 5.73
CA ASP A 413 4.95 3.71 4.74
C ASP A 413 5.67 2.23 4.77
N THR A 414 6.98 1.90 4.53
CA THR A 414 7.69 0.57 4.55
C THR A 414 7.81 -0.12 5.90
N GLU A 415 8.18 0.54 6.96
CA GLU A 415 8.52 -0.04 8.26
C GLU A 415 7.38 -0.67 9.04
N PHE A 416 6.13 -0.26 8.91
CA PHE A 416 5.04 -1.09 9.39
C PHE A 416 5.02 -2.38 8.57
N VAL A 417 5.52 -2.42 7.34
CA VAL A 417 5.86 -3.67 6.64
C VAL A 417 7.11 -4.34 7.21
N GLY A 418 8.15 -3.57 7.55
CA GLY A 418 9.38 -4.07 8.16
C GLY A 418 9.06 -4.81 9.44
N LEU A 419 8.44 -4.10 10.38
CA LEU A 419 7.81 -4.57 11.60
C LEU A 419 6.74 -5.63 11.36
N GLU A 420 5.81 -5.52 10.40
CA GLU A 420 4.82 -6.58 10.16
C GLU A 420 5.49 -7.85 9.63
N THR A 421 6.48 -7.76 8.76
CA THR A 421 7.27 -8.88 8.21
C THR A 421 8.15 -9.52 9.27
N LEU A 422 8.80 -8.70 10.11
CA LEU A 422 9.55 -9.10 11.29
C LEU A 422 8.63 -9.79 12.31
N MET A 423 7.48 -9.19 12.63
CA MET A 423 6.47 -9.77 13.50
C MET A 423 5.81 -11.00 12.88
N THR A 424 5.68 -11.10 11.56
CA THR A 424 5.20 -12.29 10.84
C THR A 424 6.20 -13.41 11.03
N ALA A 425 7.47 -13.18 10.73
CA ALA A 425 8.53 -14.16 10.89
C ALA A 425 8.68 -14.64 12.35
N ILE A 426 8.58 -13.73 13.32
CA ILE A 426 8.62 -14.04 14.75
C ILE A 426 7.35 -14.80 15.20
N THR A 427 6.16 -14.40 14.74
CA THR A 427 4.88 -15.07 15.03
C THR A 427 4.82 -16.46 14.41
N ASP A 428 5.37 -16.66 13.22
CA ASP A 428 5.39 -17.95 12.51
C ASP A 428 6.46 -18.92 13.04
N LEU A 429 7.40 -18.45 13.86
CA LEU A 429 8.32 -19.28 14.62
C LEU A 429 7.72 -19.71 15.97
N TYR A 430 6.95 -18.83 16.64
CA TYR A 430 6.38 -19.08 17.97
C TYR A 430 4.86 -18.86 18.06
N PRO A 431 4.04 -19.44 17.17
CA PRO A 431 2.61 -19.10 17.05
C PRO A 431 1.82 -19.45 18.31
N SER A 432 2.12 -20.60 18.92
CA SER A 432 1.49 -21.06 20.17
C SER A 432 1.75 -20.16 21.38
N TYR A 433 2.79 -19.32 21.35
CA TYR A 433 3.07 -18.36 22.40
C TYR A 433 2.50 -16.97 22.09
N LEU A 434 2.70 -16.48 20.86
CA LEU A 434 2.45 -15.08 20.49
C LEU A 434 1.00 -14.77 20.09
N LEU A 435 0.24 -15.76 19.61
CA LEU A 435 -1.16 -15.62 19.25
C LEU A 435 -2.12 -15.64 20.48
N LEU A 436 -1.58 -15.70 21.70
CA LEU A 436 -2.34 -15.69 22.95
C LEU A 436 -2.42 -14.28 23.55
N GLY A 437 -3.64 -13.80 23.79
CA GLY A 437 -3.89 -12.52 24.48
C GLY A 437 -3.35 -11.33 23.71
N TYR A 438 -2.50 -10.52 24.37
CA TYR A 438 -1.89 -9.30 23.83
C TYR A 438 -0.37 -9.43 23.62
N ARG A 439 0.14 -10.67 23.48
CA ARG A 439 1.60 -10.93 23.46
C ARG A 439 2.27 -10.42 22.18
N ARG A 440 1.60 -10.52 21.03
CA ARG A 440 2.08 -9.92 19.77
C ARG A 440 2.27 -8.40 19.93
N GLU A 441 1.28 -7.73 20.51
CA GLU A 441 1.31 -6.28 20.78
C GLU A 441 2.46 -5.89 21.73
N LEU A 442 2.73 -6.69 22.76
CA LEU A 442 3.85 -6.46 23.68
C LEU A 442 5.22 -6.71 23.01
N THR A 443 5.37 -7.79 22.23
CA THR A 443 6.61 -8.08 21.48
C THR A 443 6.91 -6.97 20.47
N LEU A 444 5.91 -6.48 19.74
CA LEU A 444 6.05 -5.31 18.88
C LEU A 444 6.51 -4.07 19.67
N LEU A 445 5.92 -3.80 20.84
CA LEU A 445 6.29 -2.65 21.67
C LEU A 445 7.77 -2.73 22.10
N PHE A 446 8.24 -3.91 22.51
CA PHE A 446 9.66 -4.11 22.86
C PHE A 446 10.59 -3.91 21.66
N ILE A 447 10.19 -4.31 20.45
CA ILE A 447 10.95 -4.05 19.22
C ILE A 447 10.98 -2.54 18.92
N CYS A 448 9.84 -1.86 18.97
CA CYS A 448 9.76 -0.41 18.73
C CYS A 448 10.61 0.38 19.74
N VAL A 449 10.52 0.07 21.04
CA VAL A 449 11.30 0.74 22.09
C VAL A 449 12.79 0.42 21.96
N GLY A 450 13.17 -0.83 21.65
CA GLY A 450 14.57 -1.20 21.42
C GLY A 450 15.18 -0.48 20.22
N SER A 451 14.44 -0.39 19.13
CA SER A 451 14.85 0.29 17.90
C SER A 451 14.85 1.83 18.04
N PHE A 452 13.93 2.40 18.82
CA PHE A 452 13.99 3.82 19.25
C PHE A 452 15.29 4.13 19.99
N LEU A 453 15.64 3.32 20.99
CA LEU A 453 16.85 3.51 21.80
C LEU A 453 18.15 3.39 20.98
N ILE A 454 18.17 2.56 19.95
CA ILE A 454 19.30 2.50 19.00
C ILE A 454 19.27 3.71 18.06
N GLY A 455 18.08 4.11 17.59
CA GLY A 455 17.90 5.27 16.71
C GLY A 455 18.40 6.59 17.32
N LEU A 456 18.27 6.78 18.64
CA LEU A 456 18.80 7.96 19.34
C LEU A 456 20.29 8.25 19.05
N VAL A 457 21.09 7.21 18.76
CA VAL A 457 22.53 7.33 18.43
C VAL A 457 22.77 8.04 17.08
N MET A 458 21.83 7.92 16.15
CA MET A 458 21.88 8.61 14.86
C MET A 458 21.09 9.94 14.88
N VAL A 459 20.47 10.27 16.01
CA VAL A 459 19.83 11.56 16.33
C VAL A 459 20.76 12.50 17.12
N THR A 460 22.02 12.11 17.33
CA THR A 460 23.03 13.04 17.84
C THR A 460 23.53 13.99 16.77
N GLU A 461 24.33 14.98 17.18
CA GLU A 461 24.96 15.98 16.31
C GLU A 461 25.91 15.34 15.27
N GLY A 462 26.63 14.28 15.63
CA GLY A 462 27.38 13.43 14.70
C GLY A 462 26.55 12.32 14.04
N GLY A 463 25.24 12.26 14.28
CA GLY A 463 24.37 11.13 13.93
C GLY A 463 24.24 10.87 12.43
N LEU A 464 24.35 11.90 11.59
CA LEU A 464 24.35 11.78 10.13
C LEU A 464 25.50 10.89 9.62
N TYR A 465 26.66 10.90 10.28
CA TYR A 465 27.80 10.06 9.89
C TYR A 465 27.50 8.56 10.12
N ILE A 466 26.80 8.22 11.19
CA ILE A 466 26.38 6.84 11.47
C ILE A 466 25.23 6.45 10.52
N PHE A 467 24.28 7.35 10.28
CA PHE A 467 23.19 7.12 9.32
C PHE A 467 23.73 6.69 7.94
N GLN A 468 24.68 7.44 7.37
CA GLN A 468 25.26 7.13 6.06
C GLN A 468 26.02 5.78 6.06
N LEU A 469 26.63 5.40 7.18
CA LEU A 469 27.32 4.11 7.29
C LEU A 469 26.34 2.94 7.19
N PHE A 470 25.16 3.04 7.80
CA PHE A 470 24.14 2.01 7.65
C PHE A 470 23.50 2.01 6.25
N ASP A 471 23.15 3.19 5.70
CA ASP A 471 22.57 3.35 4.35
C ASP A 471 23.45 2.71 3.26
N TYR A 472 24.77 2.88 3.37
CA TYR A 472 25.73 2.33 2.42
C TYR A 472 25.99 0.81 2.59
N TYR A 473 26.08 0.32 3.84
CA TYR A 473 26.58 -1.04 4.12
C TYR A 473 25.54 -2.07 4.57
N CYS A 474 24.50 -1.69 5.32
CA CYS A 474 23.56 -2.66 5.91
C CYS A 474 22.66 -3.28 4.84
N CYS A 475 21.85 -2.42 4.22
CA CYS A 475 21.05 -2.77 3.06
C CYS A 475 21.85 -2.35 1.83
N SER A 476 22.96 -3.05 1.55
CA SER A 476 23.78 -2.75 0.37
C SER A 476 23.23 -3.42 -0.89
N GLY A 477 23.40 -2.81 -2.07
CA GLY A 477 23.00 -3.43 -3.35
C GLY A 477 23.71 -4.77 -3.59
N MET A 478 24.94 -4.91 -3.09
CA MET A 478 25.71 -6.15 -3.10
C MET A 478 25.09 -7.26 -2.21
N THR A 479 24.54 -6.90 -1.06
CA THR A 479 23.77 -7.80 -0.18
C THR A 479 22.54 -8.36 -0.91
N LEU A 480 21.74 -7.47 -1.51
CA LEU A 480 20.51 -7.84 -2.21
C LEU A 480 20.79 -8.70 -3.45
N LEU A 481 21.81 -8.34 -4.24
CA LEU A 481 22.25 -9.15 -5.39
C LEU A 481 22.71 -10.55 -5.00
N LEU A 482 23.40 -10.72 -3.86
CA LEU A 482 23.82 -12.04 -3.37
C LEU A 482 22.62 -12.90 -2.97
N PHE A 483 21.65 -12.33 -2.25
CA PHE A 483 20.41 -13.04 -1.92
C PHE A 483 19.61 -13.40 -3.18
N ALA A 484 19.54 -12.51 -4.17
CA ALA A 484 18.89 -12.75 -5.46
C ALA A 484 19.48 -13.97 -6.21
N ILE A 485 20.81 -14.08 -6.23
CA ILE A 485 21.52 -15.23 -6.82
C ILE A 485 21.16 -16.52 -6.06
N LEU A 486 21.27 -16.52 -4.73
CA LEU A 486 21.03 -17.70 -3.89
C LEU A 486 19.57 -18.18 -3.97
N GLN A 487 18.61 -17.25 -3.96
CA GLN A 487 17.18 -17.48 -4.11
C GLN A 487 16.84 -18.05 -5.51
N SER A 488 17.42 -17.46 -6.57
CA SER A 488 17.26 -17.95 -7.95
C SER A 488 17.87 -19.34 -8.15
N VAL A 489 19.04 -19.61 -7.57
CA VAL A 489 19.68 -20.93 -7.64
C VAL A 489 18.87 -21.98 -6.86
N CYS A 490 18.39 -21.65 -5.66
CA CYS A 490 17.56 -22.55 -4.87
C CYS A 490 16.29 -22.94 -5.61
N ILE A 491 15.50 -21.96 -6.08
CA ILE A 491 14.25 -22.23 -6.81
C ILE A 491 14.52 -22.84 -8.20
N GLY A 492 15.48 -22.31 -8.95
CA GLY A 492 15.77 -22.73 -10.32
C GLY A 492 16.29 -24.16 -10.45
N TRP A 493 17.08 -24.62 -9.46
CA TRP A 493 17.89 -25.84 -9.58
C TRP A 493 17.80 -26.81 -8.40
N VAL A 494 17.45 -26.37 -7.18
CA VAL A 494 17.39 -27.26 -5.99
C VAL A 494 15.95 -27.72 -5.72
N TYR A 495 15.01 -26.78 -5.60
CA TYR A 495 13.57 -27.05 -5.52
C TYR A 495 12.98 -27.45 -6.89
N GLY A 496 13.61 -26.96 -7.97
CA GLY A 496 13.19 -27.16 -9.36
C GLY A 496 12.20 -26.09 -9.81
N VAL A 497 12.54 -25.38 -10.89
CA VAL A 497 11.69 -24.29 -11.40
C VAL A 497 10.31 -24.79 -11.84
N ASP A 498 10.24 -26.01 -12.36
CA ASP A 498 9.01 -26.68 -12.74
C ASP A 498 8.09 -26.93 -11.54
N SER A 499 8.64 -27.23 -10.36
CA SER A 499 7.87 -27.37 -9.12
C SER A 499 7.15 -26.07 -8.75
N LEU A 500 7.86 -24.92 -8.78
CA LEU A 500 7.23 -23.62 -8.50
C LEU A 500 6.24 -23.22 -9.61
N TYR A 501 6.52 -23.57 -10.86
CA TYR A 501 5.65 -23.25 -12.00
C TYR A 501 4.35 -24.07 -11.99
N ASP A 502 4.41 -25.35 -11.60
CA ASP A 502 3.25 -26.21 -11.28
C ASP A 502 2.50 -25.64 -10.06
N ASN A 503 3.19 -25.25 -8.97
CA ASN A 503 2.53 -24.63 -7.80
C ASN A 503 1.76 -23.35 -8.17
N ILE A 504 2.30 -22.51 -9.07
CA ILE A 504 1.62 -21.29 -9.51
C ILE A 504 0.41 -21.63 -10.37
N GLU A 505 0.46 -22.66 -11.22
CA GLU A 505 -0.71 -23.16 -11.95
C GLU A 505 -1.79 -23.71 -11.02
N ASP A 506 -1.40 -24.49 -10.00
CA ASP A 506 -2.27 -25.05 -8.96
C ASP A 506 -2.96 -23.96 -8.13
N MET A 507 -2.25 -22.84 -7.92
CA MET A 507 -2.77 -21.61 -7.35
C MET A 507 -3.75 -20.90 -8.30
N ILE A 508 -3.28 -20.36 -9.43
CA ILE A 508 -4.02 -19.35 -10.21
C ILE A 508 -4.89 -19.94 -11.34
N GLY A 509 -4.81 -21.25 -11.58
CA GLY A 509 -5.52 -21.98 -12.63
C GLY A 509 -4.87 -21.93 -14.02
N TYR A 510 -3.69 -21.33 -14.17
CA TYR A 510 -2.94 -21.28 -15.43
C TYR A 510 -1.44 -20.96 -15.20
N ARG A 511 -0.58 -21.31 -16.15
CA ARG A 511 0.87 -21.04 -16.06
C ARG A 511 1.23 -19.58 -16.41
N PRO A 512 2.20 -18.95 -15.71
CA PRO A 512 2.76 -17.65 -16.10
C PRO A 512 3.42 -17.65 -17.49
N PHE A 513 3.76 -16.48 -18.03
CA PHE A 513 4.50 -16.39 -19.30
C PHE A 513 5.86 -17.08 -19.25
N PHE A 514 6.18 -17.85 -20.30
CA PHE A 514 7.28 -18.82 -20.28
C PHE A 514 8.67 -18.22 -20.02
N LEU A 515 8.93 -16.96 -20.42
CA LEU A 515 10.21 -16.31 -20.15
C LEU A 515 10.53 -16.23 -18.66
N ILE A 516 9.54 -16.09 -17.77
CA ILE A 516 9.77 -15.96 -16.32
C ILE A 516 10.42 -17.22 -15.74
N LYS A 517 10.03 -18.41 -16.22
CA LYS A 517 10.66 -19.69 -15.88
C LYS A 517 12.14 -19.73 -16.31
N TYR A 518 12.48 -19.17 -17.47
CA TYR A 518 13.87 -19.05 -17.91
C TYR A 518 14.64 -17.96 -17.17
N SER A 519 13.98 -16.88 -16.74
CA SER A 519 14.58 -15.84 -15.91
C SER A 519 15.07 -16.40 -14.58
N TRP A 520 14.20 -17.06 -13.80
CA TRP A 520 14.57 -17.68 -12.53
C TRP A 520 15.73 -18.67 -12.65
N LYS A 521 15.71 -19.50 -13.71
CA LYS A 521 16.69 -20.58 -13.86
C LYS A 521 18.03 -20.12 -14.44
N TYR A 522 18.04 -19.10 -15.30
CA TYR A 522 19.23 -18.69 -16.06
C TYR A 522 19.48 -17.17 -16.05
N ILE A 523 18.51 -16.35 -16.47
CA ILE A 523 18.78 -14.94 -16.78
C ILE A 523 19.05 -14.12 -15.51
N THR A 524 18.16 -14.22 -14.52
CA THR A 524 18.29 -13.52 -13.23
C THR A 524 19.59 -13.87 -12.50
N PRO A 525 19.96 -15.15 -12.27
CA PRO A 525 21.23 -15.47 -11.61
C PRO A 525 22.46 -15.06 -12.43
N LEU A 526 22.41 -15.13 -13.77
CA LEU A 526 23.51 -14.68 -14.64
C LEU A 526 23.73 -13.16 -14.53
N ILE A 527 22.68 -12.36 -14.71
CA ILE A 527 22.75 -10.90 -14.63
C ILE A 527 23.19 -10.48 -13.23
N CYS A 528 22.55 -11.01 -12.17
CA CYS A 528 22.90 -10.64 -10.79
C CYS A 528 24.35 -11.03 -10.44
N THR A 529 24.85 -12.18 -10.92
CA THR A 529 26.26 -12.57 -10.72
C THR A 529 27.22 -11.62 -11.43
N GLY A 530 26.93 -11.23 -12.69
CA GLY A 530 27.73 -10.26 -13.42
C GLY A 530 27.78 -8.89 -12.73
N THR A 531 26.62 -8.39 -12.28
CA THR A 531 26.50 -7.13 -11.54
C THR A 531 27.23 -7.19 -10.20
N PHE A 532 27.09 -8.30 -9.44
CA PHE A 532 27.76 -8.52 -8.16
C PHE A 532 29.30 -8.55 -8.30
N VAL A 533 29.81 -9.27 -9.32
CA VAL A 533 31.26 -9.30 -9.59
C VAL A 533 31.78 -7.92 -10.00
N PHE A 534 31.06 -7.16 -10.83
CA PHE A 534 31.47 -5.80 -11.18
C PHE A 534 31.40 -4.85 -9.97
N SER A 535 30.41 -5.03 -9.06
CA SER A 535 30.29 -4.27 -7.80
C SER A 535 31.46 -4.51 -6.85
N LEU A 536 32.03 -5.73 -6.83
CA LEU A 536 33.24 -6.03 -6.08
C LEU A 536 34.48 -5.39 -6.72
N VAL A 537 34.60 -5.46 -8.05
CA VAL A 537 35.73 -4.90 -8.82
C VAL A 537 35.75 -3.36 -8.80
N LYS A 538 34.59 -2.71 -8.68
CA LYS A 538 34.43 -1.25 -8.61
C LYS A 538 34.06 -0.73 -7.21
N PHE A 539 34.27 -1.52 -6.16
CA PHE A 539 33.97 -1.08 -4.80
C PHE A 539 34.77 0.18 -4.41
N THR A 540 34.06 1.26 -4.10
CA THR A 540 34.63 2.48 -3.51
C THR A 540 34.30 2.57 -2.02
N PRO A 541 35.23 3.01 -1.15
CA PRO A 541 34.92 3.30 0.24
C PRO A 541 34.01 4.54 0.35
N LEU A 542 33.15 4.55 1.37
CA LEU A 542 32.27 5.68 1.68
C LEU A 542 33.09 6.93 2.07
N LYS A 543 32.70 8.10 1.55
CA LYS A 543 33.28 9.41 1.88
C LYS A 543 32.18 10.43 2.15
N PHE A 544 32.34 11.26 3.18
CA PHE A 544 31.39 12.33 3.49
C PHE A 544 31.70 13.59 2.66
N ASN A 545 30.69 14.14 1.99
CA ASN A 545 30.79 15.27 1.05
C ASN A 545 31.96 15.15 0.04
N ASN A 546 32.31 13.92 -0.36
CA ASN A 546 33.47 13.55 -1.21
C ASN A 546 34.87 13.96 -0.69
N ILE A 547 34.97 14.68 0.43
CA ILE A 547 36.22 15.27 0.94
C ILE A 547 36.70 14.56 2.21
N MET A 548 35.80 14.24 3.14
CA MET A 548 36.18 13.61 4.42
C MET A 548 36.12 12.08 4.30
N GLU A 549 37.25 11.42 4.57
CA GLU A 549 37.33 9.95 4.63
C GLU A 549 36.89 9.43 6.00
N TYR A 550 36.16 8.31 6.02
CA TYR A 550 35.75 7.69 7.27
C TYR A 550 36.93 6.96 7.95
N PRO A 551 37.01 6.97 9.29
CA PRO A 551 37.94 6.15 10.06
C PRO A 551 37.85 4.65 9.74
N TRP A 552 38.98 3.92 9.90
CA TRP A 552 39.05 2.48 9.62
C TRP A 552 38.02 1.65 10.40
N TRP A 553 37.69 2.07 11.63
CA TRP A 553 36.71 1.38 12.47
C TRP A 553 35.28 1.52 11.92
N CYS A 554 34.97 2.60 11.22
CA CYS A 554 33.69 2.77 10.55
C CYS A 554 33.55 1.75 9.41
N TYR A 555 34.57 1.60 8.55
CA TYR A 555 34.57 0.57 7.51
C TYR A 555 34.45 -0.85 8.11
N ALA A 556 35.07 -1.12 9.26
CA ALA A 556 34.94 -2.40 9.96
C ALA A 556 33.51 -2.66 10.46
N ILE A 557 32.82 -1.63 10.99
CA ILE A 557 31.41 -1.69 11.38
C ILE A 557 30.50 -1.87 10.15
N GLY A 558 30.77 -1.15 9.05
CA GLY A 558 30.05 -1.31 7.78
C GLY A 558 30.14 -2.75 7.25
N TRP A 559 31.36 -3.28 7.10
CA TRP A 559 31.56 -4.67 6.71
C TRP A 559 30.94 -5.67 7.69
N TYR A 560 30.93 -5.39 8.99
CA TYR A 560 30.20 -6.21 9.96
C TYR A 560 28.70 -6.27 9.65
N PHE A 561 28.04 -5.16 9.32
CA PHE A 561 26.61 -5.16 8.95
C PHE A 561 26.33 -5.89 7.63
N THR A 562 27.20 -5.76 6.63
CA THR A 562 27.10 -6.50 5.37
C THR A 562 27.29 -8.01 5.59
N LEU A 563 28.20 -8.41 6.48
CA LEU A 563 28.53 -9.82 6.75
C LEU A 563 27.58 -10.49 7.75
N SER A 564 27.03 -9.76 8.73
CA SER A 564 26.11 -10.32 9.74
C SER A 564 24.80 -10.84 9.15
N SER A 565 24.36 -10.27 8.03
CA SER A 565 23.21 -10.74 7.24
C SER A 565 23.59 -11.82 6.24
N THR A 566 24.65 -11.61 5.44
CA THR A 566 25.02 -12.51 4.33
C THR A 566 25.61 -13.85 4.79
N LEU A 567 26.40 -13.87 5.88
CA LEU A 567 27.00 -15.12 6.39
C LEU A 567 26.00 -16.07 7.04
N LEU A 568 24.78 -15.61 7.38
CA LEU A 568 23.74 -16.48 7.95
C LEU A 568 23.33 -17.61 7.00
N VAL A 569 23.44 -17.41 5.68
CA VAL A 569 23.12 -18.46 4.69
C VAL A 569 24.14 -19.62 4.76
N PRO A 570 25.45 -19.43 4.51
CA PRO A 570 26.42 -20.52 4.60
C PRO A 570 26.56 -21.09 6.03
N LEU A 571 26.45 -20.27 7.08
CA LEU A 571 26.47 -20.75 8.47
C LEU A 571 25.28 -21.67 8.76
N TRP A 572 24.07 -21.35 8.27
CA TRP A 572 22.92 -22.24 8.41
C TRP A 572 23.07 -23.52 7.59
N MET A 573 23.60 -23.45 6.37
CA MET A 573 23.86 -24.64 5.54
C MET A 573 24.83 -25.61 6.25
N ILE A 574 25.91 -25.09 6.85
CA ILE A 574 26.86 -25.87 7.65
C ILE A 574 26.18 -26.44 8.89
N TYR A 575 25.44 -25.63 9.64
CA TYR A 575 24.72 -26.07 10.85
C TYR A 575 23.74 -27.21 10.56
N GLY A 576 22.92 -27.10 9.50
CA GLY A 576 22.01 -28.15 9.07
C GLY A 576 22.73 -29.43 8.66
N LEU A 577 23.82 -29.33 7.89
CA LEU A 577 24.63 -30.48 7.48
C LEU A 577 25.37 -31.16 8.63
N LEU A 578 25.70 -30.43 9.71
CA LEU A 578 26.31 -31.00 10.91
C LEU A 578 25.30 -31.69 11.83
N THR A 579 24.11 -31.08 12.02
CA THR A 579 23.07 -31.55 12.96
C THR A 579 22.16 -32.65 12.42
N SER A 580 21.95 -32.73 11.11
CA SER A 580 21.15 -33.81 10.49
C SER A 580 21.82 -35.18 10.61
N SER A 581 21.02 -36.23 10.80
CA SER A 581 21.49 -37.61 10.94
C SER A 581 21.76 -38.29 9.58
N GLY A 582 22.54 -39.38 9.59
CA GLY A 582 22.89 -40.14 8.38
C GLY A 582 24.17 -39.69 7.66
N SER A 583 24.37 -40.16 6.43
CA SER A 583 25.56 -39.87 5.59
C SER A 583 25.48 -38.51 4.90
N PHE A 584 26.60 -37.92 4.46
CA PHE A 584 26.61 -36.58 3.82
C PHE A 584 25.62 -36.46 2.65
N ARG A 585 25.57 -37.46 1.75
CA ARG A 585 24.63 -37.48 0.62
C ARG A 585 23.16 -37.57 1.06
N GLN A 586 22.89 -38.31 2.14
CA GLN A 586 21.56 -38.45 2.73
C GLN A 586 21.12 -37.16 3.44
N ARG A 587 22.01 -36.54 4.22
CA ARG A 587 21.78 -35.22 4.86
C ARG A 587 21.46 -34.16 3.82
N LEU A 588 22.27 -34.06 2.78
CA LEU A 588 22.06 -33.11 1.69
C LEU A 588 20.71 -33.35 0.98
N HIS A 589 20.35 -34.62 0.71
CA HIS A 589 19.04 -34.96 0.14
C HIS A 589 17.87 -34.54 1.06
N VAL A 590 17.95 -34.84 2.36
CA VAL A 590 16.91 -34.47 3.35
C VAL A 590 16.77 -32.95 3.49
N LEU A 591 17.87 -32.19 3.46
CA LEU A 591 17.85 -30.73 3.58
C LEU A 591 17.45 -30.02 2.27
N CYS A 592 17.62 -30.67 1.12
CA CYS A 592 17.16 -30.17 -0.18
C CYS A 592 15.70 -30.53 -0.49
N THR A 593 15.13 -31.56 0.16
CA THR A 593 13.73 -31.95 -0.06
C THR A 593 12.77 -31.05 0.71
N PRO A 594 11.63 -30.65 0.11
CA PRO A 594 10.60 -29.88 0.81
C PRO A 594 9.83 -30.73 1.83
N GLU A 595 9.10 -30.07 2.72
CA GLU A 595 8.32 -30.75 3.76
C GLU A 595 7.18 -31.62 3.17
N ARG A 596 7.04 -32.87 3.66
CA ARG A 596 5.98 -33.83 3.24
C ARG A 596 4.53 -33.32 3.42
N LYS A 597 4.33 -32.18 4.09
CA LYS A 597 3.04 -31.53 4.38
C LYS A 597 2.88 -30.14 3.71
N LEU A 598 3.52 -29.90 2.57
CA LEU A 598 3.07 -28.83 1.66
C LEU A 598 1.60 -29.08 1.22
N PRO A 599 0.83 -28.03 0.88
CA PRO A 599 -0.54 -28.15 0.38
C PRO A 599 -0.56 -28.63 -1.07
N LEU A 600 -0.08 -29.85 -1.27
CA LEU A 600 -0.07 -30.52 -2.55
C LEU A 600 -1.49 -30.97 -2.90
N ASN A 601 -1.87 -30.66 -4.13
CA ASN A 601 -3.12 -31.07 -4.68
C ASN A 601 -3.31 -32.60 -4.56
N SER A 602 -4.42 -32.97 -3.92
CA SER A 602 -4.86 -34.35 -3.67
C SER A 602 -5.42 -35.05 -4.92
N SER A 603 -5.68 -34.33 -6.04
CA SER A 603 -4.70 -34.53 -7.13
C SER A 603 -4.38 -35.93 -7.62
N ARG A 604 -3.06 -36.11 -7.60
CA ARG A 604 -2.31 -37.26 -8.08
C ARG A 604 -2.42 -38.44 -7.09
N ARG A 605 -3.02 -38.25 -5.91
CA ARG A 605 -3.11 -39.28 -4.85
C ARG A 605 -4.11 -40.37 -5.22
N GLU A 606 -5.32 -40.01 -5.63
CA GLU A 606 -6.34 -40.97 -6.08
C GLU A 606 -6.04 -41.55 -7.46
N ASN A 607 -5.37 -40.79 -8.33
CA ASN A 607 -4.99 -41.23 -9.67
C ASN A 607 -3.91 -42.32 -9.65
N TYR A 608 -3.14 -42.46 -8.55
CA TYR A 608 -2.23 -43.60 -8.37
C TYR A 608 -2.94 -44.85 -7.81
N SER A 609 -4.03 -44.69 -7.05
CA SER A 609 -4.81 -45.81 -6.50
C SER A 609 -5.76 -46.44 -7.51
N SER A 610 -6.29 -45.66 -8.45
CA SER A 610 -7.33 -46.11 -9.40
C SER A 610 -6.79 -46.93 -10.59
N CYS A 611 -5.52 -46.79 -10.96
CA CYS A 611 -4.90 -47.52 -12.07
C CYS A 611 -4.77 -49.05 -11.88
N ILE A 612 -5.09 -49.59 -10.71
CA ILE A 612 -5.01 -51.03 -10.41
C ILE A 612 -6.40 -51.71 -10.48
N ALA A 613 -7.50 -50.95 -10.43
CA ALA A 613 -8.84 -51.49 -10.22
C ALA A 613 -9.68 -51.69 -11.49
N PHE A 614 -9.22 -51.23 -12.67
CA PHE A 614 -10.07 -51.08 -13.87
C PHE A 614 -9.59 -51.87 -15.09
N THR A 615 -9.30 -53.17 -14.91
CA THR A 615 -9.08 -54.13 -16.00
C THR A 615 -10.12 -55.26 -15.98
N ALA A 616 -11.39 -54.90 -16.12
CA ALA A 616 -12.49 -55.83 -16.39
C ALA A 616 -13.59 -55.15 -17.23
N ASN A 617 -14.18 -55.90 -18.17
CA ASN A 617 -15.39 -55.59 -18.92
C ASN A 617 -15.43 -54.29 -19.77
N ALA A 618 -14.86 -54.39 -20.98
CA ALA A 618 -15.64 -54.57 -22.23
C ALA A 618 -17.19 -54.41 -22.16
N SER A 619 -17.92 -53.87 -23.16
CA SER A 619 -17.54 -53.45 -24.53
C SER A 619 -18.73 -52.89 -25.34
N LEU A 620 -18.45 -52.25 -26.50
CA LEU A 620 -19.34 -51.99 -27.68
C LEU A 620 -20.49 -50.97 -27.48
N THR A 621 -20.93 -50.17 -28.46
CA THR A 621 -20.57 -49.91 -29.89
C THR A 621 -20.51 -48.37 -30.11
N GLU A 622 -19.58 -47.80 -30.89
CA GLU A 622 -19.70 -47.41 -32.33
C GLU A 622 -20.93 -46.50 -32.65
N VAL A 623 -20.84 -45.42 -33.46
CA VAL A 623 -20.14 -45.24 -34.75
C VAL A 623 -19.54 -43.81 -34.93
N ASN A 624 -18.49 -43.69 -35.75
CA ASN A 624 -17.81 -42.48 -36.28
C ASN A 624 -17.77 -42.64 -37.85
N PRO A 625 -17.35 -41.70 -38.75
CA PRO A 625 -16.56 -40.47 -38.55
C PRO A 625 -16.94 -39.26 -39.45
N ALA A 626 -15.99 -38.32 -39.65
CA ALA A 626 -15.67 -37.60 -40.91
C ALA A 626 -15.50 -36.05 -40.83
N ASP A 627 -14.37 -35.64 -40.24
CA ASP A 627 -13.24 -35.05 -40.99
C ASP A 627 -13.07 -33.53 -41.33
N ILE A 628 -11.99 -32.99 -40.76
CA ILE A 628 -10.81 -32.38 -41.44
C ILE A 628 -10.85 -30.88 -41.87
N THR A 629 -10.41 -30.02 -40.94
CA THR A 629 -9.43 -28.91 -41.14
C THR A 629 -9.85 -27.74 -42.10
N GLN A 630 -9.06 -26.69 -42.40
CA GLN A 630 -7.65 -26.34 -42.13
C GLN A 630 -7.42 -24.84 -41.84
N LEU A 631 -6.15 -24.41 -41.76
CA LEU A 631 -5.69 -23.19 -41.11
C LEU A 631 -5.52 -21.98 -42.07
N GLN A 632 -5.32 -20.82 -41.43
CA GLN A 632 -4.15 -19.91 -41.60
C GLN A 632 -4.27 -18.62 -42.45
N ALA A 633 -3.42 -17.66 -42.02
CA ALA A 633 -2.66 -16.68 -42.81
C ALA A 633 -3.36 -15.39 -43.35
N ILE A 634 -2.72 -14.20 -43.39
CA ILE A 634 -1.55 -13.67 -42.64
C ILE A 634 -1.41 -12.12 -42.80
N ILE A 635 -0.78 -11.45 -41.81
CA ILE A 635 0.00 -10.16 -41.78
C ILE A 635 -0.16 -9.11 -42.91
N ALA A 636 -0.25 -7.81 -42.54
CA ALA A 636 0.56 -6.71 -43.14
C ALA A 636 0.54 -5.37 -42.37
N HIS A 637 1.74 -4.87 -41.98
CA HIS A 637 2.30 -3.49 -41.99
C HIS A 637 1.44 -2.25 -41.56
N GLN A 638 1.87 -1.28 -40.73
CA GLN A 638 3.15 -0.54 -40.43
C GLN A 638 3.15 0.91 -40.98
N GLY A 639 4.00 1.79 -40.41
CA GLY A 639 4.15 3.22 -40.78
C GLY A 639 3.41 4.16 -39.81
N GLU A 640 3.96 4.65 -38.68
CA GLU A 640 5.34 4.89 -38.20
C GLU A 640 6.00 6.21 -38.66
N LEU A 641 6.52 6.98 -37.70
CA LEU A 641 7.42 8.16 -37.83
C LEU A 641 6.83 9.43 -38.54
N ALA A 642 7.32 10.67 -38.34
CA ALA A 642 8.45 11.17 -37.55
C ALA A 642 8.29 12.67 -37.13
N THR A 643 8.98 13.05 -36.04
CA THR A 643 9.75 14.29 -35.82
C THR A 643 9.27 15.69 -36.28
N ALA A 644 9.12 16.58 -35.28
CA ALA A 644 9.90 17.83 -35.10
C ALA A 644 9.69 19.03 -36.08
N THR A 645 10.09 20.28 -35.80
CA THR A 645 10.87 20.86 -34.66
C THR A 645 10.51 22.35 -34.43
N GLU A 646 11.09 22.94 -33.36
CA GLU A 646 11.70 24.29 -33.32
C GLU A 646 10.94 25.57 -32.88
N THR A 647 11.72 26.40 -32.15
CA THR A 647 11.66 27.87 -31.93
C THR A 647 10.39 28.48 -31.31
N ALA A 648 10.30 28.73 -29.99
CA ALA A 648 11.07 29.66 -29.13
C ALA A 648 10.71 31.16 -29.26
N ALA A 649 10.99 31.92 -28.19
CA ALA A 649 10.89 33.38 -28.04
C ALA A 649 9.44 33.95 -27.89
N GLU A 650 9.14 34.96 -27.05
CA GLU A 650 9.93 35.59 -25.95
C GLU A 650 9.05 36.50 -25.05
N ALA A 651 9.71 37.14 -24.06
CA ALA A 651 9.43 38.49 -23.55
C ALA A 651 8.27 38.79 -22.54
N THR A 652 8.69 38.95 -21.28
CA THR A 652 8.46 40.12 -20.39
C THR A 652 7.05 40.58 -19.95
N GLY A 653 6.94 40.95 -18.65
CA GLY A 653 6.15 42.12 -18.23
C GLY A 653 5.36 41.96 -16.91
N PRO A 654 5.69 42.70 -15.83
CA PRO A 654 5.00 42.59 -14.54
C PRO A 654 4.07 43.79 -14.22
N THR A 655 3.06 43.61 -13.35
CA THR A 655 3.01 44.25 -12.01
C THR A 655 1.75 43.92 -11.18
N ASN A 656 2.00 43.49 -9.94
CA ASN A 656 1.33 43.89 -8.69
C ASN A 656 -0.21 44.14 -8.62
N GLY A 657 -0.87 43.28 -7.83
CA GLY A 657 -1.27 43.77 -6.49
C GLY A 657 -2.75 43.77 -6.10
N CYS A 658 -3.34 42.60 -5.85
CA CYS A 658 -4.40 42.47 -4.83
C CYS A 658 -4.36 41.09 -4.15
N ALA A 659 -4.91 40.99 -2.93
CA ALA A 659 -4.61 39.88 -2.01
C ALA A 659 -5.12 38.50 -2.49
N SER A 660 -4.27 37.46 -2.35
CA SER A 660 -4.66 36.08 -2.66
C SER A 660 -5.24 35.34 -1.44
N SER A 661 -6.23 34.48 -1.70
CA SER A 661 -6.97 33.66 -0.72
C SER A 661 -6.10 32.66 0.08
N SER A 662 -4.87 32.46 -0.37
CA SER A 662 -3.82 31.67 0.27
C SER A 662 -3.59 31.98 1.75
N SER A 663 -3.61 33.27 2.11
CA SER A 663 -3.35 33.78 3.45
C SER A 663 -4.38 33.28 4.46
N THR A 664 -5.63 33.11 4.02
CA THR A 664 -6.73 32.60 4.85
C THR A 664 -6.55 31.12 5.15
N TRP A 665 -6.21 30.29 4.15
CA TRP A 665 -6.07 28.84 4.32
C TRP A 665 -5.02 28.45 5.35
N ARG A 666 -3.86 29.11 5.27
CA ARG A 666 -2.76 28.91 6.21
C ARG A 666 -3.13 29.37 7.61
N ARG A 667 -3.90 30.46 7.76
CA ARG A 667 -4.32 30.98 9.07
C ARG A 667 -5.40 30.11 9.75
N VAL A 668 -6.28 29.49 8.97
CA VAL A 668 -7.31 28.56 9.47
C VAL A 668 -6.67 27.30 10.01
N LEU A 669 -5.94 26.58 9.17
CA LEU A 669 -5.32 25.32 9.60
C LEU A 669 -4.16 25.56 10.57
N ASN A 670 -3.50 26.73 10.50
CA ASN A 670 -2.14 26.97 10.99
C ASN A 670 -1.25 25.85 10.48
N LEU A 671 -0.85 25.95 9.22
CA LEU A 671 -0.29 24.80 8.51
C LEU A 671 1.22 24.81 8.52
N THR A 672 1.78 23.65 8.84
CA THR A 672 3.16 23.58 9.27
C THR A 672 4.20 23.61 8.18
N SER A 673 5.43 23.19 8.43
CA SER A 673 6.34 22.88 7.33
C SER A 673 6.67 21.39 7.17
N ASN A 674 7.35 20.72 8.11
CA ASN A 674 8.22 19.56 7.81
C ASN A 674 8.42 18.37 8.84
N VAL A 675 7.39 17.78 9.50
CA VAL A 675 6.80 16.39 9.51
C VAL A 675 6.60 15.03 10.37
N TYR A 676 6.92 14.27 11.47
CA TYR A 676 7.46 13.92 12.84
C TYR A 676 6.67 14.09 14.18
N GLU A 677 7.13 14.78 15.26
CA GLU A 677 6.26 15.41 16.29
C GLU A 677 5.06 16.24 15.74
N LEU A 678 3.81 15.76 15.78
CA LEU A 678 2.67 16.13 14.92
C LEU A 678 1.99 17.50 15.15
N GLY A 679 2.36 18.23 16.20
CA GLY A 679 1.77 19.53 16.56
C GLY A 679 0.56 19.45 17.48
N SER A 680 0.05 20.62 17.86
CA SER A 680 -1.10 20.68 18.76
C SER A 680 -2.38 20.26 18.03
N VAL A 681 -3.38 19.76 18.77
CA VAL A 681 -4.70 19.46 18.22
C VAL A 681 -5.44 20.78 17.97
N ARG A 682 -5.92 21.00 16.74
CA ARG A 682 -6.75 22.19 16.43
C ARG A 682 -8.15 21.99 16.97
N TRP A 683 -8.36 22.39 18.22
CA TRP A 683 -9.61 22.16 18.95
C TRP A 683 -10.87 22.61 18.20
N GLU A 684 -10.83 23.71 17.45
CA GLU A 684 -11.93 24.16 16.59
C GLU A 684 -12.35 23.09 15.57
N LEU A 685 -11.37 22.59 14.81
CA LEU A 685 -11.57 21.55 13.79
C LEU A 685 -11.84 20.17 14.44
N ALA A 686 -11.24 19.89 15.60
CA ALA A 686 -11.45 18.65 16.34
C ALA A 686 -12.89 18.52 16.88
N LEU A 687 -13.50 19.65 17.24
CA LEU A 687 -14.92 19.72 17.58
C LEU A 687 -15.81 19.51 16.34
N CYS A 688 -15.44 20.05 15.17
CA CYS A 688 -16.13 19.77 13.91
C CYS A 688 -16.03 18.28 13.52
N LEU A 689 -14.87 17.65 13.72
CA LEU A 689 -14.65 16.22 13.50
C LEU A 689 -15.47 15.37 14.49
N LEU A 690 -15.51 15.73 15.77
CA LEU A 690 -16.34 15.08 16.79
C LEU A 690 -17.81 15.12 16.40
N LEU A 691 -18.31 16.30 16.01
CA LEU A 691 -19.66 16.50 15.50
C LEU A 691 -19.94 15.61 14.27
N SER A 692 -18.99 15.51 13.34
CA SER A 692 -19.11 14.69 12.13
C SER A 692 -19.26 13.20 12.45
N TRP A 693 -18.46 12.66 13.36
CA TRP A 693 -18.55 11.25 13.76
C TRP A 693 -19.77 10.93 14.64
N ILE A 694 -20.22 11.88 15.47
CA ILE A 694 -21.51 11.79 16.18
C ILE A 694 -22.67 11.69 15.19
N ILE A 695 -22.68 12.53 14.14
CA ILE A 695 -23.71 12.49 13.10
C ILE A 695 -23.65 11.15 12.34
N CYS A 696 -22.46 10.70 11.93
CA CYS A 696 -22.30 9.40 11.24
C CYS A 696 -22.83 8.21 12.07
N TYR A 697 -22.57 8.22 13.38
CA TYR A 697 -23.11 7.20 14.29
C TYR A 697 -24.65 7.15 14.26
N PHE A 698 -25.31 8.28 14.51
CA PHE A 698 -26.77 8.36 14.56
C PHE A 698 -27.46 8.18 13.19
N CYS A 699 -26.74 8.35 12.08
CA CYS A 699 -27.27 8.01 10.76
C CYS A 699 -27.32 6.49 10.52
N VAL A 700 -26.26 5.76 10.88
CA VAL A 700 -26.06 4.33 10.52
C VAL A 700 -26.49 3.34 11.63
N TRP A 701 -26.77 3.80 12.85
CA TRP A 701 -27.05 2.95 14.03
C TRP A 701 -28.08 1.81 13.80
N LYS A 702 -29.22 2.07 13.16
CA LYS A 702 -30.27 1.06 12.88
C LYS A 702 -30.17 0.43 11.47
N GLY A 703 -29.01 0.59 10.85
CA GLY A 703 -28.67 0.08 9.53
C GLY A 703 -29.48 0.73 8.41
N VAL A 704 -29.70 0.01 7.31
CA VAL A 704 -30.45 0.49 6.12
C VAL A 704 -31.83 1.08 6.45
N LYS A 705 -32.48 0.66 7.55
CA LYS A 705 -33.74 1.24 8.06
C LYS A 705 -33.63 2.70 8.53
N SER A 706 -32.40 3.18 8.74
CA SER A 706 -32.00 4.54 9.13
C SER A 706 -31.17 5.20 8.03
N THR A 707 -30.10 4.54 7.57
CA THR A 707 -29.24 5.02 6.48
C THR A 707 -30.05 5.33 5.22
N GLY A 708 -30.93 4.41 4.81
CA GLY A 708 -31.85 4.60 3.68
C GLY A 708 -32.96 5.64 3.90
N LYS A 709 -33.06 6.27 5.08
CA LYS A 709 -33.91 7.46 5.32
C LYS A 709 -33.12 8.76 5.24
N VAL A 710 -31.86 8.75 5.72
CA VAL A 710 -30.98 9.92 5.67
C VAL A 710 -30.57 10.22 4.22
N VAL A 711 -30.17 9.19 3.46
CA VAL A 711 -29.71 9.26 2.06
C VAL A 711 -30.72 9.94 1.12
N TYR A 712 -32.03 9.88 1.40
CA TYR A 712 -33.03 10.64 0.63
C TYR A 712 -32.81 12.16 0.65
N PHE A 713 -32.26 12.70 1.73
CA PHE A 713 -31.91 14.12 1.82
C PHE A 713 -30.45 14.37 1.43
N THR A 714 -29.52 13.64 2.05
CA THR A 714 -28.08 13.87 1.87
C THR A 714 -27.63 13.64 0.42
N ALA A 715 -28.21 12.69 -0.31
CA ALA A 715 -27.81 12.40 -1.69
C ALA A 715 -28.58 13.21 -2.75
N THR A 716 -29.77 13.72 -2.45
CA THR A 716 -30.58 14.49 -3.43
C THR A 716 -30.35 16.00 -3.34
N PHE A 717 -30.15 16.53 -2.14
CA PHE A 717 -29.93 17.97 -1.93
C PHE A 717 -28.66 18.51 -2.62
N PRO A 718 -27.54 17.77 -2.73
CA PRO A 718 -26.38 18.17 -3.53
C PRO A 718 -26.70 18.43 -5.00
N TYR A 719 -27.64 17.71 -5.61
CA TYR A 719 -28.06 17.96 -6.99
C TYR A 719 -28.79 19.30 -7.10
N VAL A 720 -29.59 19.67 -6.10
CA VAL A 720 -30.26 20.99 -6.02
C VAL A 720 -29.20 22.10 -5.92
N MET A 721 -28.20 21.93 -5.06
CA MET A 721 -27.09 22.88 -4.94
C MET A 721 -26.24 22.96 -6.22
N LEU A 722 -25.96 21.83 -6.86
CA LEU A 722 -25.19 21.76 -8.10
C LEU A 722 -25.89 22.46 -9.26
N VAL A 723 -27.21 22.28 -9.41
CA VAL A 723 -28.03 22.97 -10.42
C VAL A 723 -28.15 24.47 -10.13
N VAL A 724 -28.26 24.87 -8.85
CA VAL A 724 -28.27 26.29 -8.45
C VAL A 724 -26.92 26.95 -8.75
N LEU A 725 -25.80 26.28 -8.44
CA LEU A 725 -24.45 26.74 -8.76
C LEU A 725 -24.18 26.74 -10.27
N LEU A 726 -24.73 25.79 -11.03
CA LEU A 726 -24.70 25.80 -12.50
C LEU A 726 -25.43 27.02 -13.06
N VAL A 727 -26.71 27.22 -12.71
CA VAL A 727 -27.50 28.36 -13.18
C VAL A 727 -26.85 29.69 -12.77
N ARG A 728 -26.24 29.76 -11.59
CA ARG A 728 -25.46 30.96 -11.21
C ARG A 728 -24.21 31.11 -12.06
N GLY A 729 -23.41 30.06 -12.23
CA GLY A 729 -22.20 30.05 -13.04
C GLY A 729 -22.46 30.52 -14.47
N LEU A 730 -23.47 29.96 -15.13
CA LEU A 730 -23.88 30.33 -16.50
C LEU A 730 -24.39 31.77 -16.65
N THR A 731 -24.78 32.45 -15.56
CA THR A 731 -25.29 33.84 -15.57
C THR A 731 -24.25 34.89 -15.18
N LEU A 732 -22.97 34.52 -15.12
CA LEU A 732 -21.86 35.43 -14.87
C LEU A 732 -21.19 35.85 -16.20
N PRO A 733 -20.62 37.06 -16.30
CA PRO A 733 -19.78 37.41 -17.45
C PRO A 733 -18.54 36.50 -17.49
N GLY A 734 -17.96 36.27 -18.67
CA GLY A 734 -16.82 35.35 -18.86
C GLY A 734 -17.13 33.85 -18.77
N ALA A 735 -18.29 33.46 -18.23
CA ALA A 735 -18.70 32.06 -18.05
C ALA A 735 -18.63 31.21 -19.33
N ILE A 736 -18.95 31.81 -20.47
CA ILE A 736 -18.93 31.16 -21.79
C ILE A 736 -17.52 30.67 -22.16
N ASP A 737 -16.47 31.40 -21.79
CA ASP A 737 -15.10 31.04 -22.12
C ASP A 737 -14.58 29.90 -21.24
N GLY A 738 -15.15 29.73 -20.04
CA GLY A 738 -14.98 28.52 -19.22
C GLY A 738 -15.64 27.28 -19.80
N ILE A 739 -16.84 27.44 -20.34
CA ILE A 739 -17.53 26.35 -21.05
C ILE A 739 -16.76 25.98 -22.33
N LYS A 740 -16.17 26.95 -23.04
CA LYS A 740 -15.27 26.68 -24.17
C LYS A 740 -14.04 25.89 -23.71
N PHE A 741 -13.33 26.35 -22.68
CA PHE A 741 -12.14 25.65 -22.16
C PHE A 741 -12.46 24.22 -21.69
N TYR A 742 -13.63 24.00 -21.09
CA TYR A 742 -14.07 22.68 -20.64
C TYR A 742 -14.48 21.73 -21.78
N LEU A 743 -14.93 22.24 -22.94
CA LEU A 743 -15.52 21.44 -24.02
C LEU A 743 -14.75 21.42 -25.33
N TYR A 744 -13.82 22.36 -25.57
CA TYR A 744 -13.15 22.49 -26.87
C TYR A 744 -12.15 21.34 -27.07
N PRO A 745 -12.36 20.44 -28.05
CA PRO A 745 -11.68 19.15 -28.05
C PRO A 745 -10.28 19.24 -28.66
N ASP A 746 -9.24 19.21 -27.82
CA ASP A 746 -7.89 18.92 -28.28
C ASP A 746 -7.71 17.43 -28.58
N LEU A 747 -8.00 17.05 -29.82
CA LEU A 747 -7.88 15.67 -30.32
C LEU A 747 -6.43 15.15 -30.34
N ALA A 748 -5.41 15.99 -30.13
CA ALA A 748 -4.04 15.51 -29.97
C ALA A 748 -3.86 14.74 -28.65
N GLN A 749 -4.57 15.14 -27.59
CA GLN A 749 -4.46 14.54 -26.25
C GLN A 749 -5.00 13.12 -26.17
N LEU A 750 -5.88 12.71 -27.10
CA LEU A 750 -6.32 11.30 -27.23
C LEU A 750 -5.19 10.33 -27.57
N LYS A 751 -4.00 10.83 -27.94
CA LYS A 751 -2.77 10.04 -28.13
C LYS A 751 -1.98 9.82 -26.84
N ASP A 752 -2.24 10.57 -25.77
CA ASP A 752 -1.62 10.33 -24.45
C ASP A 752 -2.41 9.23 -23.72
N PRO A 753 -1.79 8.09 -23.37
CA PRO A 753 -2.45 7.08 -22.57
C PRO A 753 -2.85 7.59 -21.17
N GLN A 754 -2.27 8.69 -20.67
CA GLN A 754 -2.69 9.31 -19.42
C GLN A 754 -4.15 9.79 -19.46
N VAL A 755 -4.62 10.35 -20.57
CA VAL A 755 -6.03 10.79 -20.70
C VAL A 755 -6.98 9.59 -20.57
N TRP A 756 -6.60 8.44 -21.11
CA TRP A 756 -7.34 7.18 -20.98
C TRP A 756 -7.21 6.54 -19.58
N MET A 757 -6.06 6.71 -18.92
CA MET A 757 -5.86 6.33 -17.51
C MET A 757 -6.73 7.13 -16.57
N ASP A 758 -6.78 8.44 -16.75
CA ASP A 758 -7.51 9.37 -15.90
C ASP A 758 -9.01 9.17 -16.09
N ALA A 759 -9.48 9.04 -17.34
CA ALA A 759 -10.86 8.69 -17.64
C ALA A 759 -11.27 7.32 -17.05
N GLY A 760 -10.41 6.30 -17.15
CA GLY A 760 -10.65 4.98 -16.57
C GLY A 760 -10.65 5.00 -15.03
N THR A 761 -9.67 5.67 -14.43
CA THR A 761 -9.52 5.81 -12.98
C THR A 761 -10.67 6.59 -12.36
N GLN A 762 -11.05 7.71 -12.96
CA GLN A 762 -12.20 8.52 -12.55
C GLN A 762 -13.49 7.68 -12.55
N ILE A 763 -13.69 6.82 -13.56
CA ILE A 763 -14.82 5.89 -13.61
C ILE A 763 -14.80 4.95 -12.39
N PHE A 764 -13.69 4.27 -12.09
CA PHE A 764 -13.66 3.32 -10.97
C PHE A 764 -13.91 3.98 -9.60
N MET A 765 -13.37 5.18 -9.38
CA MET A 765 -13.54 5.94 -8.12
C MET A 765 -14.96 6.51 -8.00
N SER A 766 -15.50 7.11 -9.06
CA SER A 766 -16.83 7.74 -9.06
C SER A 766 -17.99 6.77 -8.82
N TYR A 767 -17.81 5.47 -9.12
CA TYR A 767 -18.82 4.43 -8.88
C TYR A 767 -18.62 3.63 -7.58
N SER A 768 -17.57 3.87 -6.79
CA SER A 768 -17.18 3.00 -5.68
C SER A 768 -17.09 1.51 -6.07
N LEU A 769 -16.68 1.22 -7.32
CA LEU A 769 -16.77 -0.13 -7.87
C LEU A 769 -15.95 -1.13 -7.05
N CYS A 770 -16.53 -2.30 -6.84
CA CYS A 770 -15.92 -3.46 -6.16
C CYS A 770 -15.59 -3.26 -4.66
N THR A 771 -15.77 -2.08 -4.07
CA THR A 771 -15.56 -1.77 -2.62
C THR A 771 -16.41 -2.59 -1.63
N GLY A 772 -17.22 -3.53 -2.11
CA GLY A 772 -18.24 -4.25 -1.35
C GLY A 772 -19.54 -3.47 -1.17
N THR A 773 -19.54 -2.14 -1.33
CA THR A 773 -20.72 -1.27 -1.13
C THR A 773 -21.90 -1.65 -2.02
N LEU A 774 -21.70 -1.70 -3.35
CA LEU A 774 -22.74 -2.09 -4.31
C LEU A 774 -23.21 -3.54 -4.10
N THR A 775 -22.35 -4.43 -3.57
CA THR A 775 -22.74 -5.81 -3.22
C THR A 775 -23.62 -5.84 -1.98
N ALA A 776 -23.29 -5.07 -0.95
CA ALA A 776 -24.07 -4.96 0.29
C ALA A 776 -25.40 -4.20 0.08
N LEU A 777 -25.41 -3.14 -0.74
CA LEU A 777 -26.65 -2.47 -1.16
C LEU A 777 -27.50 -3.41 -2.05
N GLY A 778 -26.86 -4.19 -2.91
CA GLY A 778 -27.50 -5.19 -3.75
C GLY A 778 -28.18 -6.33 -2.97
N SER A 779 -27.60 -6.80 -1.86
CA SER A 779 -28.20 -7.88 -1.04
C SER A 779 -29.48 -7.47 -0.30
N TYR A 780 -29.78 -6.17 -0.21
CA TYR A 780 -31.07 -5.66 0.27
C TYR A 780 -32.14 -5.50 -0.84
N THR A 781 -31.83 -5.84 -2.10
CA THR A 781 -32.79 -5.79 -3.22
C THR A 781 -33.56 -7.10 -3.40
N LYS A 782 -34.66 -7.08 -4.16
CA LYS A 782 -35.46 -8.28 -4.47
C LYS A 782 -34.76 -9.12 -5.55
N TYR A 783 -34.85 -10.45 -5.45
CA TYR A 783 -34.21 -11.38 -6.39
C TYR A 783 -34.57 -11.11 -7.87
N ASN A 784 -35.87 -10.92 -8.18
CA ASN A 784 -36.35 -10.61 -9.54
C ASN A 784 -36.19 -9.13 -9.95
N ASN A 785 -35.34 -8.35 -9.28
CA ASN A 785 -35.13 -6.95 -9.62
C ASN A 785 -34.21 -6.81 -10.84
N ASN A 786 -34.49 -5.84 -11.72
CA ASN A 786 -33.83 -5.71 -13.03
C ASN A 786 -32.46 -5.03 -12.92
N CYS A 787 -31.53 -5.67 -12.23
CA CYS A 787 -30.17 -5.21 -11.97
C CYS A 787 -29.42 -4.75 -13.24
N TYR A 788 -29.71 -5.36 -14.40
CA TYR A 788 -29.11 -4.96 -15.67
C TYR A 788 -29.52 -3.54 -16.08
N LYS A 789 -30.81 -3.18 -15.99
CA LYS A 789 -31.28 -1.81 -16.25
C LYS A 789 -30.77 -0.83 -15.20
N ASP A 790 -30.79 -1.22 -13.93
CA ASP A 790 -30.37 -0.35 -12.83
C ASP A 790 -28.88 0.02 -12.93
N CYS A 791 -28.01 -0.93 -13.29
CA CYS A 791 -26.60 -0.65 -13.58
C CYS A 791 -26.43 0.34 -14.75
N VAL A 792 -27.23 0.24 -15.82
CA VAL A 792 -27.17 1.18 -16.94
C VAL A 792 -27.63 2.58 -16.52
N TYR A 793 -28.73 2.69 -15.76
CA TYR A 793 -29.22 3.98 -15.27
C TYR A 793 -28.24 4.65 -14.29
N LEU A 794 -27.66 3.91 -13.35
CA LEU A 794 -26.68 4.46 -12.40
C LEU A 794 -25.40 4.94 -13.10
N CYS A 795 -24.92 4.21 -14.11
CA CYS A 795 -23.80 4.65 -14.94
C CYS A 795 -24.12 5.94 -15.72
N LEU A 796 -25.26 6.01 -16.40
CA LEU A 796 -25.64 7.23 -17.14
C LEU A 796 -25.84 8.43 -16.21
N LEU A 797 -26.44 8.22 -15.04
CA LEU A 797 -26.73 9.29 -14.07
C LEU A 797 -25.44 9.87 -13.47
N ASN A 798 -24.50 9.03 -13.03
CA ASN A 798 -23.22 9.51 -12.48
C ASN A 798 -22.41 10.29 -13.54
N SER A 799 -22.18 9.71 -14.72
CA SER A 799 -21.40 10.38 -15.78
C SER A 799 -22.07 11.67 -16.27
N GLY A 800 -23.41 11.71 -16.36
CA GLY A 800 -24.15 12.95 -16.64
C GLY A 800 -23.99 13.99 -15.53
N THR A 801 -23.91 13.56 -14.27
CA THR A 801 -23.71 14.45 -13.11
C THR A 801 -22.29 15.01 -13.06
N SER A 802 -21.27 14.20 -13.36
CA SER A 802 -19.88 14.70 -13.49
C SER A 802 -19.76 15.75 -14.60
N PHE A 803 -20.47 15.57 -15.72
CA PHE A 803 -20.51 16.53 -16.82
C PHE A 803 -21.22 17.84 -16.42
N VAL A 804 -22.39 17.74 -15.80
CA VAL A 804 -23.15 18.88 -15.23
C VAL A 804 -22.33 19.64 -14.18
N ALA A 805 -21.57 18.94 -13.34
CA ALA A 805 -20.66 19.54 -12.38
C ALA A 805 -19.48 20.27 -13.05
N GLY A 806 -18.95 19.72 -14.15
CA GLY A 806 -17.94 20.38 -14.98
C GLY A 806 -18.40 21.75 -15.47
N PHE A 807 -19.61 21.84 -16.07
CA PHE A 807 -20.18 23.14 -16.46
C PHE A 807 -20.35 24.09 -15.26
N ALA A 808 -20.81 23.59 -14.11
CA ALA A 808 -21.04 24.41 -12.91
C ALA A 808 -19.76 25.00 -12.34
N ILE A 809 -18.66 24.25 -12.41
CA ILE A 809 -17.34 24.68 -11.95
C ILE A 809 -16.68 25.62 -12.97
N PHE A 810 -16.57 25.21 -14.22
CA PHE A 810 -15.83 25.98 -15.23
C PHE A 810 -16.53 27.28 -15.64
N SER A 811 -17.86 27.37 -15.57
CA SER A 811 -18.56 28.66 -15.77
C SER A 811 -18.28 29.67 -14.64
N VAL A 812 -18.19 29.21 -13.39
CA VAL A 812 -17.76 30.04 -12.24
C VAL A 812 -16.29 30.44 -12.34
N LEU A 813 -15.42 29.56 -12.85
CA LEU A 813 -14.02 29.90 -13.12
C LEU A 813 -13.88 30.90 -14.28
N GLY A 814 -14.73 30.84 -15.30
CA GLY A 814 -14.72 31.83 -16.39
C GLY A 814 -15.08 33.24 -15.95
N PHE A 815 -15.98 33.37 -14.97
CA PHE A 815 -16.21 34.62 -14.27
C PHE A 815 -14.97 35.10 -13.51
N MET A 816 -14.36 34.22 -12.73
CA MET A 816 -13.16 34.54 -11.97
C MET A 816 -11.99 34.97 -12.89
N ALA A 817 -11.85 34.36 -14.06
CA ALA A 817 -10.87 34.75 -15.08
C ALA A 817 -11.17 36.13 -15.67
N TYR A 818 -12.42 36.38 -16.08
CA TYR A 818 -12.88 37.63 -16.69
C TYR A 818 -12.75 38.84 -15.75
N GLU A 819 -13.17 38.72 -14.49
CA GLU A 819 -13.05 39.79 -13.49
C GLU A 819 -11.59 40.11 -13.10
N GLN A 820 -10.66 39.16 -13.31
CA GLN A 820 -9.22 39.38 -13.10
C GLN A 820 -8.46 39.76 -14.38
N GLY A 821 -9.10 39.70 -15.56
CA GLY A 821 -8.45 39.95 -16.85
C GLY A 821 -7.39 38.91 -17.24
N THR A 822 -7.46 37.69 -16.69
CA THR A 822 -6.48 36.62 -16.88
C THR A 822 -7.02 35.48 -17.75
N ASP A 823 -6.14 34.73 -18.42
CA ASP A 823 -6.57 33.51 -19.11
C ASP A 823 -7.13 32.46 -18.12
N ILE A 824 -8.05 31.65 -18.61
CA ILE A 824 -8.83 30.74 -17.80
C ILE A 824 -8.07 29.49 -17.34
N SER A 825 -7.04 29.09 -18.08
CA SER A 825 -6.12 28.03 -17.67
C SER A 825 -5.39 28.39 -16.37
N THR A 826 -5.20 29.68 -16.07
CA THR A 826 -4.49 30.15 -14.86
C THR A 826 -5.36 30.18 -13.60
N VAL A 827 -6.67 29.92 -13.70
CA VAL A 827 -7.60 29.83 -12.56
C VAL A 827 -8.19 28.43 -12.38
N ALA A 828 -8.01 27.54 -13.35
CA ALA A 828 -8.50 26.16 -13.33
C ALA A 828 -7.57 25.22 -12.52
N GLU A 829 -7.60 25.36 -11.19
CA GLU A 829 -6.97 24.41 -10.27
C GLU A 829 -7.64 23.01 -10.33
N SER A 830 -7.00 22.00 -9.71
CA SER A 830 -7.54 20.64 -9.59
C SER A 830 -7.65 20.18 -8.12
N GLY A 831 -8.44 19.12 -7.88
CA GLY A 831 -8.57 18.47 -6.56
C GLY A 831 -9.07 19.41 -5.44
N PRO A 832 -8.54 19.30 -4.21
CA PRO A 832 -8.90 20.18 -3.10
C PRO A 832 -8.62 21.66 -3.36
N GLY A 833 -7.61 22.01 -4.16
CA GLY A 833 -7.32 23.42 -4.51
C GLY A 833 -8.50 24.04 -5.25
N LEU A 834 -9.00 23.34 -6.27
CA LEU A 834 -10.22 23.70 -7.00
C LEU A 834 -11.39 23.97 -6.05
N ALA A 835 -11.69 23.02 -5.16
CA ALA A 835 -12.84 23.10 -4.27
C ALA A 835 -12.68 24.13 -3.14
N PHE A 836 -11.51 24.26 -2.55
CA PHE A 836 -11.31 25.00 -1.30
C PHE A 836 -10.56 26.33 -1.46
N ILE A 837 -9.84 26.55 -2.57
CA ILE A 837 -9.03 27.75 -2.83
C ILE A 837 -9.56 28.54 -4.04
N ALA A 838 -9.67 27.92 -5.21
CA ALA A 838 -10.13 28.58 -6.43
C ALA A 838 -11.63 28.91 -6.38
N TYR A 839 -12.50 27.91 -6.13
CA TYR A 839 -13.95 28.12 -6.10
C TYR A 839 -14.41 29.12 -5.02
N PRO A 840 -13.87 29.11 -3.78
CA PRO A 840 -14.24 30.11 -2.77
C PRO A 840 -13.67 31.51 -3.08
N LYS A 841 -12.56 31.63 -3.82
CA LYS A 841 -12.08 32.91 -4.34
C LYS A 841 -13.01 33.44 -5.44
N ALA A 842 -13.46 32.59 -6.37
CA ALA A 842 -14.47 32.95 -7.37
C ALA A 842 -15.79 33.38 -6.72
N VAL A 843 -16.26 32.62 -5.72
CA VAL A 843 -17.45 32.93 -4.92
C VAL A 843 -17.31 34.25 -4.14
N ALA A 844 -16.14 34.55 -3.58
CA ALA A 844 -15.89 35.83 -2.89
C ALA A 844 -15.99 37.06 -3.80
N MET A 845 -15.84 36.87 -5.12
CA MET A 845 -16.02 37.91 -6.15
C MET A 845 -17.48 38.02 -6.64
N MET A 846 -18.36 37.07 -6.29
CA MET A 846 -19.78 37.13 -6.65
C MET A 846 -20.58 38.05 -5.71
N PRO A 847 -21.68 38.67 -6.19
CA PRO A 847 -22.65 39.31 -5.30
C PRO A 847 -23.29 38.27 -4.35
N VAL A 848 -23.43 38.64 -3.08
CA VAL A 848 -23.89 37.79 -1.97
C VAL A 848 -22.98 36.55 -1.75
N PRO A 849 -21.66 36.73 -1.54
CA PRO A 849 -20.70 35.62 -1.47
C PRO A 849 -21.00 34.62 -0.35
N GLN A 850 -21.64 35.07 0.74
CA GLN A 850 -22.02 34.24 1.88
C GLN A 850 -23.00 33.12 1.48
N LEU A 851 -23.98 33.42 0.60
CA LEU A 851 -24.98 32.46 0.16
C LEU A 851 -24.33 31.33 -0.64
N TRP A 852 -23.52 31.68 -1.64
CA TRP A 852 -22.84 30.70 -2.49
C TRP A 852 -21.80 29.87 -1.71
N THR A 853 -21.11 30.49 -0.74
CA THR A 853 -20.20 29.79 0.18
C THR A 853 -20.94 28.73 1.00
N ILE A 854 -22.12 29.06 1.54
CA ILE A 854 -22.95 28.12 2.29
C ILE A 854 -23.45 27.00 1.39
N CYS A 855 -24.04 27.33 0.22
CA CYS A 855 -24.54 26.32 -0.73
C CYS A 855 -23.45 25.34 -1.16
N PHE A 856 -22.26 25.84 -1.48
CA PHE A 856 -21.14 25.03 -1.95
C PHE A 856 -20.52 24.14 -0.87
N PHE A 857 -20.22 24.67 0.33
CA PHE A 857 -19.64 23.82 1.37
C PHE A 857 -20.65 22.88 2.01
N LEU A 858 -21.93 23.25 2.12
CA LEU A 858 -22.98 22.31 2.53
C LEU A 858 -23.13 21.17 1.52
N MET A 859 -23.06 21.45 0.21
CA MET A 859 -23.06 20.43 -0.84
C MET A 859 -21.89 19.44 -0.68
N ILE A 860 -20.66 19.93 -0.44
CA ILE A 860 -19.48 19.07 -0.21
C ILE A 860 -19.65 18.21 1.06
N ILE A 861 -20.13 18.80 2.16
CA ILE A 861 -20.34 18.08 3.43
C ILE A 861 -21.32 16.92 3.25
N LEU A 862 -22.44 17.14 2.55
CA LEU A 862 -23.47 16.11 2.33
C LEU A 862 -22.95 14.97 1.44
N ILE A 863 -22.27 15.28 0.32
CA ILE A 863 -21.65 14.27 -0.57
C ILE A 863 -20.60 13.42 0.18
N GLY A 864 -19.75 14.07 0.99
CA GLY A 864 -18.75 13.39 1.81
C GLY A 864 -19.37 12.46 2.86
N MET A 865 -20.44 12.92 3.51
CA MET A 865 -21.16 12.15 4.53
C MET A 865 -21.83 10.89 3.97
N ASP A 866 -22.50 10.96 2.81
CA ASP A 866 -23.12 9.77 2.18
C ASP A 866 -22.12 8.67 1.87
N THR A 867 -20.96 9.05 1.34
CA THR A 867 -19.87 8.12 1.04
C THR A 867 -19.44 7.37 2.31
N ILE A 868 -19.31 8.09 3.43
CA ILE A 868 -18.97 7.51 4.74
C ILE A 868 -20.10 6.62 5.28
N PHE A 869 -21.37 7.02 5.15
CA PHE A 869 -22.52 6.22 5.61
C PHE A 869 -22.57 4.85 4.90
N VAL A 870 -22.40 4.84 3.57
CA VAL A 870 -22.46 3.61 2.77
C VAL A 870 -21.27 2.70 3.07
N PHE A 871 -20.08 3.25 3.36
CA PHE A 871 -18.92 2.46 3.80
C PHE A 871 -19.13 1.82 5.18
N LEU A 872 -19.69 2.57 6.14
CA LEU A 872 -20.05 2.04 7.46
C LEU A 872 -21.13 0.96 7.36
N GLU A 873 -22.19 1.18 6.57
CA GLU A 873 -23.26 0.21 6.38
C GLU A 873 -22.74 -1.09 5.77
N ALA A 874 -21.96 -1.02 4.68
CA ALA A 874 -21.41 -2.20 4.02
C ALA A 874 -20.53 -3.06 4.96
N MET A 875 -19.74 -2.42 5.82
CA MET A 875 -18.97 -3.12 6.86
C MET A 875 -19.89 -3.74 7.93
N MET A 876 -20.90 -3.02 8.40
CA MET A 876 -21.83 -3.51 9.42
C MET A 876 -22.70 -4.66 8.91
N THR A 877 -23.11 -4.64 7.64
CA THR A 877 -23.80 -5.75 6.97
C THR A 877 -22.95 -7.01 7.01
N ALA A 878 -21.73 -6.96 6.46
CA ALA A 878 -20.83 -8.13 6.40
C ALA A 878 -20.50 -8.72 7.78
N VAL A 879 -20.36 -7.91 8.82
CA VAL A 879 -20.13 -8.38 10.19
C VAL A 879 -21.39 -8.99 10.82
N THR A 880 -22.56 -8.43 10.54
CA THR A 880 -23.85 -8.96 11.06
C THR A 880 -24.18 -10.31 10.43
N ASP A 881 -24.00 -10.43 9.10
CA ASP A 881 -24.30 -11.63 8.33
C ASP A 881 -23.36 -12.81 8.67
N MET A 882 -22.12 -12.52 9.11
CA MET A 882 -21.16 -13.55 9.52
C MET A 882 -21.38 -14.07 10.95
N TYR A 883 -22.01 -13.29 11.84
CA TYR A 883 -22.32 -13.70 13.22
C TYR A 883 -23.76 -13.36 13.64
N PRO A 884 -24.78 -13.86 12.92
CA PRO A 884 -26.18 -13.47 13.11
C PRO A 884 -26.68 -13.77 14.52
N SER A 885 -26.36 -14.95 15.08
CA SER A 885 -26.76 -15.34 16.44
C SER A 885 -26.17 -14.49 17.57
N PHE A 886 -25.14 -13.67 17.29
CA PHE A 886 -24.55 -12.75 18.27
C PHE A 886 -25.06 -11.32 18.13
N PHE A 887 -25.20 -10.82 16.90
CA PHE A 887 -25.58 -9.43 16.61
C PHE A 887 -27.07 -9.17 16.43
N LEU A 888 -27.90 -10.20 16.18
CA LEU A 888 -29.37 -10.06 16.09
C LEU A 888 -30.07 -9.96 17.46
N PHE A 889 -29.33 -9.97 18.58
CA PHE A 889 -29.91 -10.02 19.93
C PHE A 889 -29.52 -8.80 20.79
N GLY A 890 -30.49 -7.92 21.06
CA GLY A 890 -30.31 -6.68 21.80
C GLY A 890 -29.45 -5.62 21.06
N HIS A 891 -29.11 -4.52 21.73
CA HIS A 891 -28.40 -3.37 21.14
C HIS A 891 -26.89 -3.59 20.86
N ARG A 892 -26.49 -4.82 20.55
CA ARG A 892 -25.09 -5.21 20.35
C ARG A 892 -24.51 -4.67 19.05
N ARG A 893 -25.33 -4.54 18.01
CA ARG A 893 -24.95 -3.93 16.72
C ARG A 893 -24.67 -2.43 16.90
N GLU A 894 -25.54 -1.73 17.63
CA GLU A 894 -25.45 -0.29 17.90
C GLU A 894 -24.29 0.04 18.83
N GLY A 895 -24.03 -0.78 19.85
CA GLY A 895 -22.85 -0.65 20.71
C GLY A 895 -21.54 -0.89 19.95
N PHE A 896 -21.51 -1.85 19.02
CA PHE A 896 -20.35 -2.09 18.16
C PHE A 896 -20.09 -0.94 17.18
N LEU A 897 -21.14 -0.37 16.56
CA LEU A 897 -21.00 0.83 15.73
C LEU A 897 -20.51 2.03 16.54
N LEU A 898 -20.93 2.20 17.81
CA LEU A 898 -20.45 3.31 18.64
C LEU A 898 -18.95 3.22 18.87
N ILE A 899 -18.43 2.02 19.16
CA ILE A 899 -17.01 1.75 19.30
C ILE A 899 -16.25 2.04 18.00
N ILE A 900 -16.84 1.71 16.84
CA ILE A 900 -16.29 2.08 15.52
C ILE A 900 -16.23 3.60 15.35
N CYS A 901 -17.33 4.32 15.53
CA CYS A 901 -17.37 5.77 15.30
C CYS A 901 -16.49 6.55 16.28
N VAL A 902 -16.40 6.14 17.54
CA VAL A 902 -15.44 6.72 18.51
C VAL A 902 -14.00 6.39 18.12
N GLY A 903 -13.71 5.19 17.64
CA GLY A 903 -12.39 4.84 17.11
C GLY A 903 -11.99 5.70 15.91
N CYS A 904 -12.89 5.86 14.94
CA CYS A 904 -12.68 6.70 13.76
C CYS A 904 -12.52 8.19 14.10
N PHE A 905 -13.27 8.70 15.09
CA PHE A 905 -13.05 10.04 15.64
C PHE A 905 -11.65 10.19 16.23
N LEU A 906 -11.22 9.27 17.10
CA LEU A 906 -9.91 9.34 17.76
C LEU A 906 -8.75 9.21 16.76
N CYS A 907 -8.89 8.40 15.71
CA CYS A 907 -7.93 8.36 14.60
C CYS A 907 -7.94 9.67 13.78
N GLY A 908 -9.11 10.27 13.56
CA GLY A 908 -9.24 11.53 12.84
C GLY A 908 -8.63 12.73 13.59
N LEU A 909 -8.50 12.70 14.92
CA LEU A 909 -7.82 13.77 15.67
C LEU A 909 -6.36 13.97 15.22
N VAL A 910 -5.72 12.92 14.74
CA VAL A 910 -4.34 12.92 14.17
C VAL A 910 -4.31 13.64 12.81
N MET A 911 -5.43 13.67 12.09
CA MET A 911 -5.65 14.40 10.82
C MET A 911 -6.13 15.84 11.07
N VAL A 912 -6.28 16.22 12.34
CA VAL A 912 -6.87 17.49 12.81
C VAL A 912 -5.98 18.15 13.88
N THR A 913 -4.73 17.71 13.98
CA THR A 913 -3.66 18.55 14.50
C THR A 913 -3.38 19.73 13.56
N GLU A 914 -2.48 20.61 13.95
CA GLU A 914 -1.93 21.61 13.05
C GLU A 914 -1.03 20.94 11.99
N GLY A 915 -0.38 19.83 12.37
CA GLY A 915 0.06 18.76 11.49
C GLY A 915 -1.08 17.88 10.94
N GLY A 916 -2.27 18.45 10.78
CA GLY A 916 -3.49 17.70 10.47
C GLY A 916 -3.67 17.50 9.00
N LEU A 917 -3.56 18.56 8.17
CA LEU A 917 -3.53 18.40 6.70
C LEU A 917 -2.40 17.43 6.28
N TYR A 918 -1.38 17.30 7.12
CA TYR A 918 -0.35 16.30 6.98
C TYR A 918 -0.91 14.88 7.06
N ILE A 919 -1.16 14.32 8.24
CA ILE A 919 -1.67 12.94 8.26
C ILE A 919 -3.06 12.81 7.56
N PHE A 920 -3.75 13.92 7.24
CA PHE A 920 -4.98 13.95 6.42
C PHE A 920 -4.82 13.80 4.90
N GLN A 921 -3.88 14.41 4.16
CA GLN A 921 -4.17 14.85 2.76
C GLN A 921 -4.52 13.76 1.72
N LEU A 922 -5.79 13.31 1.68
CA LEU A 922 -6.11 11.95 1.21
C LEU A 922 -7.59 11.74 0.70
N PHE A 923 -7.77 11.39 -0.61
CA PHE A 923 -8.78 10.57 -1.39
C PHE A 923 -8.13 9.48 -2.35
N ASP A 924 -8.07 9.53 -3.72
CA ASP A 924 -7.65 8.73 -5.01
C ASP A 924 -6.34 7.85 -5.47
N TYR A 925 -5.17 7.76 -4.78
CA TYR A 925 -3.82 7.00 -4.67
C TYR A 925 -2.78 6.80 -3.36
N TYR A 926 -2.56 7.15 -1.98
CA TYR A 926 -2.78 8.07 -0.66
C TYR A 926 -4.05 7.98 0.48
N SER A 927 -5.43 7.96 0.28
CA SER A 927 -6.66 7.39 1.04
C SER A 927 -7.67 6.29 0.49
N TYR A 928 -8.02 6.16 -0.81
CA TYR A 928 -8.98 5.25 -1.52
C TYR A 928 -8.87 5.42 -3.10
N SER A 929 -8.39 4.44 -3.92
CA SER A 929 -7.73 4.73 -5.23
C SER A 929 -8.13 3.97 -6.50
N GLY A 930 -7.93 4.66 -7.65
CA GLY A 930 -8.06 4.10 -9.00
C GLY A 930 -7.32 2.78 -9.18
N MET A 931 -6.02 2.76 -8.86
CA MET A 931 -5.17 1.55 -8.73
C MET A 931 -5.95 0.32 -8.29
N THR A 932 -6.72 0.49 -7.23
CA THR A 932 -6.96 -0.61 -6.34
C THR A 932 -8.35 -1.14 -6.47
N LEU A 933 -9.28 -0.23 -6.73
CA LEU A 933 -10.56 -0.48 -7.36
C LEU A 933 -10.35 -1.20 -8.71
N LEU A 934 -9.30 -0.86 -9.48
CA LEU A 934 -8.97 -1.54 -10.75
C LEU A 934 -8.69 -3.04 -10.61
N LEU A 935 -7.92 -3.52 -9.61
CA LEU A 935 -7.70 -4.97 -9.45
C LEU A 935 -8.57 -5.67 -8.40
N PHE A 936 -9.28 -4.91 -7.57
CA PHE A 936 -10.60 -5.33 -7.08
C PHE A 936 -11.42 -5.83 -8.27
N ALA A 937 -11.58 -4.98 -9.30
CA ALA A 937 -12.32 -5.29 -10.52
C ALA A 937 -11.68 -6.40 -11.35
N ILE A 938 -10.34 -6.52 -11.38
CA ILE A 938 -9.67 -7.63 -12.09
C ILE A 938 -9.95 -8.99 -11.45
N LEU A 939 -9.89 -9.18 -10.12
CA LEU A 939 -10.38 -10.48 -9.59
C LEU A 939 -11.88 -10.59 -9.72
N GLN A 940 -12.66 -9.54 -9.42
CA GLN A 940 -14.11 -9.67 -9.50
C GLN A 940 -14.53 -10.13 -10.91
N SER A 941 -13.91 -9.59 -11.96
CA SER A 941 -14.08 -10.02 -13.34
C SER A 941 -13.53 -11.44 -13.62
N VAL A 942 -12.37 -11.83 -13.08
CA VAL A 942 -11.79 -13.17 -13.30
C VAL A 942 -12.57 -14.26 -12.55
N SER A 943 -12.86 -14.05 -11.26
CA SER A 943 -13.66 -14.95 -10.43
C SER A 943 -15.07 -15.15 -10.99
N ILE A 944 -15.70 -14.10 -11.51
CA ILE A 944 -17.03 -14.20 -12.13
C ILE A 944 -16.94 -14.79 -13.54
N GLY A 945 -16.12 -14.19 -14.43
CA GLY A 945 -16.10 -14.53 -15.85
C GLY A 945 -15.46 -15.89 -16.18
N TRP A 946 -14.58 -16.40 -15.32
CA TRP A 946 -13.81 -17.63 -15.57
C TRP A 946 -13.99 -18.71 -14.50
N VAL A 947 -14.01 -18.36 -13.20
CA VAL A 947 -14.08 -19.37 -12.11
C VAL A 947 -15.53 -19.80 -11.86
N TYR A 948 -16.45 -18.86 -11.69
CA TYR A 948 -17.89 -19.14 -11.65
C TYR A 948 -18.39 -19.51 -13.06
N GLY A 949 -17.93 -18.75 -14.05
CA GLY A 949 -18.15 -18.95 -15.47
C GLY A 949 -19.09 -17.90 -16.06
N ALA A 950 -18.63 -17.15 -17.06
CA ALA A 950 -19.43 -16.12 -17.73
C ALA A 950 -20.69 -16.66 -18.41
N ASN A 951 -20.76 -17.97 -18.70
CA ASN A 951 -22.02 -18.63 -19.06
C ASN A 951 -22.94 -18.61 -17.84
N ARG A 952 -22.64 -19.38 -16.80
CA ARG A 952 -23.46 -19.48 -15.59
C ARG A 952 -23.91 -18.15 -15.00
N LEU A 953 -23.08 -17.09 -14.97
CA LEU A 953 -23.60 -15.78 -14.52
C LEU A 953 -24.58 -15.16 -15.52
N TYR A 954 -24.30 -15.20 -16.82
CA TYR A 954 -25.22 -14.67 -17.85
C TYR A 954 -26.56 -15.41 -17.83
N ASP A 955 -26.50 -16.72 -17.64
CA ASP A 955 -27.64 -17.62 -17.56
C ASP A 955 -28.42 -17.36 -16.23
N ASN A 956 -27.74 -17.22 -15.07
CA ASN A 956 -28.36 -16.77 -13.81
C ASN A 956 -29.00 -15.37 -13.90
N ILE A 957 -28.41 -14.44 -14.68
CA ILE A 957 -28.97 -13.10 -14.85
C ILE A 957 -30.21 -13.18 -15.73
N GLU A 958 -30.23 -14.04 -16.75
CA GLU A 958 -31.44 -14.38 -17.50
C GLU A 958 -32.53 -14.95 -16.56
N ASP A 959 -32.21 -15.87 -15.64
CA ASP A 959 -33.15 -16.36 -14.62
C ASP A 959 -33.68 -15.24 -13.70
N MET A 960 -32.82 -14.30 -13.29
CA MET A 960 -33.21 -13.18 -12.42
C MET A 960 -34.09 -12.13 -13.10
N ILE A 961 -33.89 -11.86 -14.41
CA ILE A 961 -34.57 -10.76 -15.12
C ILE A 961 -35.57 -11.19 -16.19
N GLY A 962 -35.61 -12.48 -16.54
CA GLY A 962 -36.52 -13.08 -17.54
C GLY A 962 -36.13 -12.86 -19.00
N TYR A 963 -34.90 -12.42 -19.30
CA TYR A 963 -34.39 -12.24 -20.66
C TYR A 963 -32.86 -12.14 -20.71
N GLN A 964 -32.26 -12.50 -21.86
CA GLN A 964 -30.81 -12.44 -22.04
C GLN A 964 -30.26 -11.00 -22.11
N PRO A 965 -29.22 -10.65 -21.33
CA PRO A 965 -28.47 -9.40 -21.50
C PRO A 965 -27.75 -9.33 -22.84
N LEU A 966 -27.30 -8.14 -23.25
CA LEU A 966 -26.50 -7.99 -24.48
C LEU A 966 -25.26 -8.90 -24.46
N PHE A 967 -25.12 -9.79 -25.46
CA PHE A 967 -24.06 -10.79 -25.52
C PHE A 967 -22.65 -10.20 -25.35
N LEU A 968 -22.42 -8.98 -25.84
CA LEU A 968 -21.15 -8.25 -25.71
C LEU A 968 -20.67 -8.20 -24.25
N ILE A 969 -21.57 -8.03 -23.29
CA ILE A 969 -21.26 -7.88 -21.86
C ILE A 969 -20.63 -9.17 -21.29
N LYS A 970 -21.07 -10.34 -21.78
CA LYS A 970 -20.47 -11.66 -21.50
C LYS A 970 -18.99 -11.68 -21.91
N TYR A 971 -18.66 -11.08 -23.05
CA TYR A 971 -17.28 -10.90 -23.53
C TYR A 971 -16.54 -9.74 -22.83
N CYS A 972 -17.25 -8.71 -22.35
CA CYS A 972 -16.65 -7.66 -21.53
C CYS A 972 -16.12 -8.22 -20.21
N TRP A 973 -16.97 -8.83 -19.39
CA TRP A 973 -16.56 -9.39 -18.10
C TRP A 973 -15.48 -10.48 -18.24
N LYS A 974 -15.56 -11.30 -19.30
CA LYS A 974 -14.60 -12.38 -19.51
C LYS A 974 -13.28 -11.90 -20.13
N TYR A 975 -13.29 -10.97 -21.09
CA TYR A 975 -12.09 -10.60 -21.85
C TYR A 975 -11.76 -9.10 -21.78
N ILE A 976 -12.69 -8.22 -22.13
CA ILE A 976 -12.38 -6.79 -22.34
C ILE A 976 -12.11 -6.07 -21.02
N THR A 977 -13.03 -6.11 -20.06
CA THR A 977 -12.88 -5.47 -18.74
C THR A 977 -11.60 -5.91 -18.01
N PRO A 978 -11.30 -7.23 -17.86
CA PRO A 978 -10.06 -7.63 -17.22
C PRO A 978 -8.83 -7.21 -18.03
N LEU A 979 -8.87 -7.13 -19.37
CA LEU A 979 -7.73 -6.70 -20.21
C LEU A 979 -7.52 -5.18 -20.23
N VAL A 980 -8.59 -4.37 -20.21
CA VAL A 980 -8.49 -2.92 -20.09
C VAL A 980 -7.98 -2.56 -18.71
N CYS A 981 -8.55 -3.14 -17.65
CA CYS A 981 -8.00 -2.98 -16.31
C CYS A 981 -6.59 -3.57 -16.21
N THR A 982 -6.24 -4.63 -16.99
CA THR A 982 -4.85 -5.08 -17.13
C THR A 982 -4.01 -3.91 -17.64
N GLY A 983 -4.32 -3.36 -18.80
CA GLY A 983 -3.56 -2.28 -19.43
C GLY A 983 -3.46 -1.03 -18.56
N THR A 984 -4.55 -0.61 -17.91
CA THR A 984 -4.59 0.55 -17.00
C THR A 984 -3.69 0.30 -15.79
N PHE A 985 -3.86 -0.83 -15.09
CA PHE A 985 -3.03 -1.10 -13.94
C PHE A 985 -1.58 -1.43 -14.31
N VAL A 986 -1.31 -1.97 -15.51
CA VAL A 986 0.03 -2.22 -16.06
C VAL A 986 0.73 -0.95 -16.51
N PHE A 987 -0.04 0.00 -17.05
CA PHE A 987 0.56 1.23 -17.52
C PHE A 987 1.19 1.96 -16.35
N SER A 988 1.02 1.56 -15.08
CA SER A 988 1.65 2.23 -13.96
C SER A 988 3.15 1.98 -13.70
N LEU A 989 3.82 0.81 -13.88
CA LEU A 989 5.32 0.78 -13.81
C LEU A 989 5.88 1.47 -15.07
N VAL A 990 4.96 2.01 -15.89
CA VAL A 990 5.18 3.07 -16.85
C VAL A 990 4.53 4.45 -16.47
N LYS A 991 3.55 4.55 -15.53
CA LYS A 991 2.90 5.70 -14.82
C LYS A 991 2.22 5.46 -13.39
N PHE A 992 2.91 5.15 -12.29
CA PHE A 992 2.60 5.55 -10.88
C PHE A 992 3.85 6.05 -10.10
N THR A 993 3.74 7.08 -9.25
CA THR A 993 4.82 7.81 -8.55
C THR A 993 4.92 7.44 -7.10
N PRO A 994 6.13 7.51 -6.52
CA PRO A 994 6.18 8.05 -5.20
C PRO A 994 5.85 9.57 -5.26
N LEU A 995 4.63 9.88 -4.84
CA LEU A 995 4.07 11.20 -4.55
C LEU A 995 5.10 12.32 -4.37
N LYS A 996 4.77 13.51 -4.88
CA LYS A 996 5.37 14.79 -4.52
C LYS A 996 4.31 15.78 -4.00
N PHE A 997 4.09 15.91 -2.67
CA PHE A 997 3.29 17.01 -2.09
C PHE A 997 3.99 18.31 -2.50
N ASN A 998 3.16 19.29 -2.87
CA ASN A 998 3.43 20.51 -3.59
C ASN A 998 4.37 20.44 -4.79
N ASN A 999 4.65 19.22 -5.23
CA ASN A 999 5.50 18.72 -6.30
C ASN A 999 6.94 18.53 -5.89
N ILE A 1000 7.24 19.11 -4.74
CA ILE A 1000 8.40 19.94 -4.64
C ILE A 1000 9.41 19.05 -3.95
N MET A 1001 9.49 19.31 -2.65
CA MET A 1001 10.58 18.38 -0.16
C MET A 1001 10.49 16.87 0.40
N GLU A 1002 11.45 16.02 0.01
CA GLU A 1002 11.09 14.66 -0.45
C GLU A 1002 11.11 13.59 0.59
N TYR A 1003 10.25 12.58 0.40
CA TYR A 1003 10.02 11.57 1.41
C TYR A 1003 11.33 11.11 1.96
N PRO A 1004 11.51 11.20 3.27
CA PRO A 1004 12.65 10.57 3.88
C PRO A 1004 12.42 9.09 3.68
N TRP A 1005 13.24 8.27 4.30
CA TRP A 1005 12.68 7.02 4.75
C TRP A 1005 11.42 7.23 5.65
N TRP A 1006 10.99 8.48 5.99
CA TRP A 1006 9.89 8.91 6.90
C TRP A 1006 8.44 9.60 6.62
N GLY A 1007 7.69 9.65 5.43
CA GLY A 1007 6.40 8.90 4.93
C GLY A 1007 5.98 7.24 4.50
N TYR A 1008 6.61 5.91 4.34
CA TYR A 1008 7.76 4.80 4.69
C TYR A 1008 7.88 3.92 6.06
N ALA A 1009 6.93 3.92 6.99
CA ALA A 1009 6.29 2.98 7.98
C ALA A 1009 4.79 2.47 7.74
N ILE A 1010 3.66 3.15 8.06
CA ILE A 1010 2.31 3.38 7.43
C ILE A 1010 2.20 2.79 6.02
N GLY A 1011 1.82 3.54 4.95
CA GLY A 1011 1.34 3.15 3.60
C GLY A 1011 1.87 1.94 2.81
N TRP A 1012 3.16 1.72 2.63
CA TRP A 1012 3.81 0.48 2.16
C TRP A 1012 3.44 -0.72 3.02
N TYR A 1013 2.83 -0.46 4.18
CA TYR A 1013 1.84 -1.28 4.86
C TYR A 1013 0.42 -0.71 4.98
N PHE A 1014 0.18 0.59 5.08
CA PHE A 1014 -1.09 1.29 5.34
C PHE A 1014 -1.85 1.52 4.03
N THR A 1015 -1.64 0.58 3.16
CA THR A 1015 -2.38 0.35 1.96
C THR A 1015 -2.29 -1.15 1.69
N LEU A 1016 -1.56 -1.98 2.48
CA LEU A 1016 -1.75 -3.43 2.67
C LEU A 1016 -3.11 -3.77 3.34
N SER A 1017 -4.08 -2.84 3.61
CA SER A 1017 -5.50 -3.20 3.96
C SER A 1017 -6.79 -2.59 3.20
N SER A 1018 -6.88 -2.57 1.85
CA SER A 1018 -8.14 -2.82 1.03
C SER A 1018 -8.53 -4.10 0.08
N THR A 1019 -7.96 -5.25 -0.52
CA THR A 1019 -6.77 -5.97 -1.23
C THR A 1019 -6.24 -7.29 -0.68
N LEU A 1020 -5.01 -7.35 -0.08
CA LEU A 1020 -4.34 -8.47 0.62
C LEU A 1020 -5.42 -9.26 1.33
N LEU A 1021 -6.34 -8.67 2.08
CA LEU A 1021 -7.57 -9.26 2.64
C LEU A 1021 -8.28 -10.26 1.63
N VAL A 1022 -8.30 -10.08 0.31
CA VAL A 1022 -8.71 -11.03 -0.75
C VAL A 1022 -7.63 -11.34 -1.82
N PRO A 1023 -6.34 -11.06 -1.61
CA PRO A 1023 -5.35 -12.12 -1.71
C PRO A 1023 -4.97 -12.82 -0.41
N LEU A 1024 -5.81 -12.93 0.64
CA LEU A 1024 -5.56 -13.63 1.92
C LEU A 1024 -6.70 -14.62 2.28
N TRP A 1025 -7.99 -14.27 2.21
CA TRP A 1025 -9.11 -15.19 2.51
C TRP A 1025 -9.30 -16.46 1.59
N MET A 1026 -8.30 -17.04 0.91
CA MET A 1026 -8.43 -18.34 0.20
C MET A 1026 -7.26 -19.33 0.42
N ILE A 1027 -6.04 -19.03 0.92
CA ILE A 1027 -5.10 -20.13 1.24
C ILE A 1027 -5.69 -20.86 2.42
N TYR A 1028 -5.97 -20.20 3.55
CA TYR A 1028 -6.61 -20.90 4.65
C TYR A 1028 -7.98 -21.50 4.24
N ALA A 1029 -8.70 -20.98 3.24
CA ALA A 1029 -9.91 -21.66 2.71
C ALA A 1029 -9.57 -22.95 1.92
N LEU A 1030 -8.52 -22.94 1.09
CA LEU A 1030 -8.04 -24.11 0.33
C LEU A 1030 -7.18 -25.07 1.18
N LEU A 1031 -6.67 -24.63 2.33
CA LEU A 1031 -6.07 -25.47 3.39
C LEU A 1031 -7.13 -26.10 4.31
N THR A 1032 -8.36 -25.59 4.32
CA THR A 1032 -9.44 -26.07 5.20
C THR A 1032 -10.57 -26.80 4.47
N SER A 1033 -10.67 -26.69 3.14
CA SER A 1033 -11.60 -27.48 2.33
C SER A 1033 -11.21 -28.97 2.32
N SER A 1034 -12.09 -29.85 2.82
CA SER A 1034 -11.84 -31.28 2.91
C SER A 1034 -12.25 -32.03 1.64
N GLY A 1035 -11.27 -32.47 0.84
CA GLY A 1035 -11.51 -33.35 -0.31
C GLY A 1035 -10.25 -33.59 -1.15
N SER A 1036 -10.39 -34.38 -2.22
CA SER A 1036 -9.34 -34.49 -3.22
C SER A 1036 -9.43 -33.38 -4.26
N PHE A 1037 -8.37 -32.60 -4.35
CA PHE A 1037 -8.26 -31.33 -5.09
C PHE A 1037 -8.15 -31.59 -6.64
N ARG A 1038 -8.38 -32.84 -7.10
CA ARG A 1038 -8.81 -33.23 -8.48
C ARG A 1038 -10.31 -33.52 -8.59
N GLN A 1039 -10.86 -34.32 -7.66
CA GLN A 1039 -12.33 -34.52 -7.53
C GLN A 1039 -13.06 -33.19 -7.39
N GLY A 1040 -12.48 -32.23 -6.66
CA GLY A 1040 -13.02 -30.87 -6.51
C GLY A 1040 -13.17 -30.08 -7.82
N SER A 1041 -12.57 -30.52 -8.94
CA SER A 1041 -12.78 -29.94 -10.27
C SER A 1041 -13.77 -30.69 -11.16
N CYS A 1042 -14.24 -31.88 -10.77
CA CYS A 1042 -15.07 -32.74 -11.64
C CYS A 1042 -16.28 -33.42 -10.98
N SER A 1043 -16.47 -33.35 -9.65
CA SER A 1043 -17.54 -34.11 -8.97
C SER A 1043 -18.16 -33.41 -7.75
N SER A 1044 -18.80 -32.24 -7.96
CA SER A 1044 -19.91 -31.74 -7.11
C SER A 1044 -20.60 -30.50 -7.72
N ALA A 1045 -21.42 -30.70 -8.76
CA ALA A 1045 -22.41 -29.72 -9.27
C ALA A 1045 -23.30 -30.35 -10.38
N GLY A 1046 -23.71 -31.62 -10.23
CA GLY A 1046 -24.34 -32.34 -11.34
C GLY A 1046 -25.09 -33.64 -11.00
N SER A 1047 -25.21 -34.01 -9.72
CA SER A 1047 -26.03 -35.15 -9.27
C SER A 1047 -26.23 -35.11 -7.75
N ASP A 1048 -27.18 -34.32 -7.28
CA ASP A 1048 -27.91 -34.58 -6.02
C ASP A 1048 -29.26 -33.83 -5.99
N SER A 1049 -29.92 -33.77 -7.15
CA SER A 1049 -31.29 -33.30 -7.30
C SER A 1049 -32.27 -34.40 -6.88
N SER A 1050 -32.29 -34.75 -5.59
CA SER A 1050 -33.26 -35.69 -5.02
C SER A 1050 -33.86 -35.16 -3.71
N SER A 1051 -35.19 -35.08 -3.66
CA SER A 1051 -36.00 -34.74 -2.48
C SER A 1051 -35.69 -33.42 -1.75
N ILE A 1052 -35.93 -32.28 -2.42
CA ILE A 1052 -36.73 -31.22 -1.79
C ILE A 1052 -38.07 -31.16 -2.53
N THR A 1053 -38.93 -32.13 -2.23
CA THR A 1053 -40.36 -32.06 -2.58
C THR A 1053 -41.01 -31.01 -1.70
N VAL A 1054 -41.59 -29.98 -2.32
CA VAL A 1054 -42.56 -29.11 -1.65
C VAL A 1054 -43.69 -29.97 -1.09
N LYS A 1055 -44.23 -29.61 0.07
CA LYS A 1055 -45.36 -30.31 0.67
C LYS A 1055 -46.58 -30.20 -0.24
N ASP A 1056 -47.19 -31.33 -0.55
CA ASP A 1056 -48.64 -31.43 -0.68
C ASP A 1056 -49.18 -32.39 0.40
N SER A 1057 -50.40 -32.13 0.83
CA SER A 1057 -51.03 -32.76 1.99
C SER A 1057 -52.14 -33.72 1.58
N GLU A 1058 -52.19 -34.91 2.18
CA GLU A 1058 -53.45 -35.63 2.33
C GLU A 1058 -53.44 -36.61 3.52
N ALA A 1059 -54.63 -37.11 3.90
CA ALA A 1059 -54.88 -37.96 5.06
C ALA A 1059 -54.54 -39.45 4.78
N GLY A 1060 -54.42 -40.35 5.76
CA GLY A 1060 -54.52 -40.24 7.22
C GLY A 1060 -54.76 -41.61 7.88
N SER A 1061 -54.82 -41.66 9.22
CA SER A 1061 -54.93 -42.89 10.06
C SER A 1061 -53.69 -43.82 10.05
N SER A 1062 -53.40 -44.65 11.07
CA SER A 1062 -54.16 -44.94 12.30
C SER A 1062 -53.30 -45.10 13.57
N SER A 1063 -53.54 -44.23 14.56
CA SER A 1063 -53.52 -44.47 16.03
C SER A 1063 -52.52 -45.46 16.66
N ARG A 1064 -51.55 -44.89 17.41
CA ARG A 1064 -51.09 -45.26 18.78
C ARG A 1064 -49.94 -44.33 19.21
N VAL A 1065 -49.69 -44.01 20.47
CA VAL A 1065 -50.48 -43.95 21.74
C VAL A 1065 -49.57 -43.13 22.69
N SER A 1066 -50.02 -42.04 23.33
CA SER A 1066 -50.78 -41.95 24.61
C SER A 1066 -50.00 -42.58 25.79
N ASP A 1067 -49.78 -41.92 26.93
CA ASP A 1067 -50.20 -40.59 27.45
C ASP A 1067 -48.92 -39.75 27.77
N ASP A 1068 -48.87 -38.47 28.18
CA ASP A 1068 -49.81 -37.56 28.87
C ASP A 1068 -49.82 -36.12 28.28
N GLU A 1069 -50.90 -35.37 28.50
CA GLU A 1069 -51.06 -33.91 28.30
C GLU A 1069 -52.03 -33.37 29.39
N PRO A 1070 -52.13 -32.05 29.73
CA PRO A 1070 -52.43 -30.96 28.79
C PRO A 1070 -51.68 -29.61 29.02
N GLY A 1071 -51.86 -28.66 28.09
CA GLY A 1071 -51.59 -27.21 28.27
C GLY A 1071 -52.78 -26.47 28.93
N PRO A 1072 -53.27 -25.31 28.42
CA PRO A 1072 -52.73 -24.43 27.36
C PRO A 1072 -52.93 -22.90 27.68
N ALA A 1073 -52.72 -22.02 26.67
CA ALA A 1073 -53.51 -20.79 26.37
C ALA A 1073 -53.60 -19.62 27.41
N ASP A 1074 -54.11 -18.41 27.11
CA ASP A 1074 -54.03 -17.51 25.93
C ASP A 1074 -54.43 -16.08 26.38
N ASP A 1075 -54.24 -15.09 25.49
CA ASP A 1075 -54.83 -13.72 25.41
C ASP A 1075 -55.64 -13.09 26.59
N ASP A 1076 -55.02 -12.05 27.17
CA ASP A 1076 -55.48 -10.63 27.19
C ASP A 1076 -56.73 -10.14 27.99
N GLN A 1077 -56.67 -8.85 28.39
CA GLN A 1077 -57.72 -7.95 28.94
C GLN A 1077 -58.35 -8.20 30.34
N HIS A 1078 -58.00 -7.36 31.33
CA HIS A 1078 -58.86 -6.24 31.79
C HIS A 1078 -58.21 -5.33 32.88
N LEU A 1079 -58.94 -4.33 33.40
CA LEU A 1079 -58.41 -3.16 34.14
C LEU A 1079 -58.71 -3.15 35.66
N SER A 1080 -57.72 -2.67 36.45
CA SER A 1080 -57.89 -1.77 37.63
C SER A 1080 -58.51 -2.34 38.96
N PRO A 1081 -58.43 -1.62 40.11
CA PRO A 1081 -57.21 -1.03 40.73
C PRO A 1081 -57.11 -1.15 42.29
N SER A 1082 -55.97 -0.69 42.82
CA SER A 1082 -55.78 0.05 44.10
C SER A 1082 -55.37 -0.65 45.43
N LEU A 1083 -54.32 -0.06 46.06
CA LEU A 1083 -53.95 -0.02 47.51
C LEU A 1083 -53.47 -1.33 48.21
N PRO A 1084 -52.73 -1.24 49.35
CA PRO A 1084 -51.51 -0.43 49.59
C PRO A 1084 -50.38 -1.23 50.32
N GLU A 1085 -49.28 -0.55 50.67
CA GLU A 1085 -48.15 -1.08 51.48
C GLU A 1085 -48.49 -1.34 52.96
N PRO A 1086 -47.70 -2.19 53.63
CA PRO A 1086 -47.25 -1.92 55.01
C PRO A 1086 -45.71 -1.87 55.15
N SER A 1087 -45.23 -1.42 56.31
CA SER A 1087 -43.89 -0.85 56.55
C SER A 1087 -43.07 -1.52 57.67
N GLU A 1088 -41.92 -0.91 58.01
CA GLU A 1088 -41.04 -1.13 59.20
C GLU A 1088 -39.96 -2.24 59.09
N LYS A 1089 -38.66 -1.90 59.23
CA LYS A 1089 -37.76 -1.97 60.44
C LYS A 1089 -37.15 -3.37 60.68
N ASP A 1090 -35.97 -3.57 61.27
CA ASP A 1090 -34.88 -2.71 61.80
C ASP A 1090 -33.56 -3.56 61.80
N GLY A 1091 -32.38 -3.01 62.15
CA GLY A 1091 -31.31 -3.83 62.77
C GLY A 1091 -29.91 -3.95 62.13
N ASN A 1092 -29.12 -2.88 62.22
CA ASN A 1092 -27.66 -2.77 62.47
C ASN A 1092 -26.67 -3.98 62.44
N GLN A 1093 -25.44 -3.65 61.98
CA GLN A 1093 -24.10 -4.19 62.37
C GLN A 1093 -23.67 -5.60 61.85
N THR A 1094 -22.38 -5.90 61.62
CA THR A 1094 -21.13 -5.23 62.01
C THR A 1094 -19.97 -5.34 60.99
N GLU A 1095 -19.11 -4.30 60.97
CA GLU A 1095 -17.65 -4.30 60.77
C GLU A 1095 -16.93 -4.45 59.40
N GLN A 1096 -15.90 -3.60 59.27
CA GLN A 1096 -14.71 -3.59 58.38
C GLN A 1096 -14.88 -3.37 56.86
N GLY A 1097 -14.31 -2.25 56.41
CA GLY A 1097 -14.07 -1.83 55.03
C GLY A 1097 -12.98 -0.75 54.99
#